data_AF-A0A7W9ZJU6-F1
#
_entry.id   AF-A0A7W9ZJU6-F1
#
_cell.length_a   1.000
_cell.length_b   1.000
_cell.length_c   1.000
_cell.angle_alpha   90.00
_cell.angle_beta   90.00
_cell.angle_gamma   90.00
#
_symmetry.space_group_name_H-M   'P 1'
#
loop_
_entity.id
_entity.type
_entity.pdbx_description
1 polymer ?
#
loop_
_entity_poly.entity_id
_entity_poly.type
_entity_poly.pdbx_seq_one_letter_code
_entity_poly.pdbx_strand_id
1 'polypeptide(L)'
;MTGRHVIGRLSWEVEVADEHLALDLHRRLDHWMARHLPTLLDRVLAAALPEGRQVVLDRLDLDLGLLPEQGFEQALALALESALTDGLAAAVAVAPRDRVTAGEGVLSAAAGRVWVIRHYLIHGTLPMGPVDPGFLPRSQLARLAADQPRALADLLRQTRRQSQVAERLVLQADDASLRLVLAELESANAPLILAYLGDLGALHRADPLVPLGETRFCQLVWVLTLRFLLSLDGSHFNQKSYVADLLRKTARATGLEYHALLESLRRALESVGRRLSLASSLPAVLQEVLADGEKPPPAPDLKVSSSGDAVPPADRPADLVRRLRALAGNLSGVKQLIRATGPDDLMQMLVLLDREHAPLVQNYMADVIQAHRVEPLVRLGEQALTHLLWVLALAQMARQSGSQFNRRVFVGTLLRDLAEHEAIPLPDLLATLRRGLAVVFRTAKIPGGSLLDLLDALLADLTAAPTEALAGVEAYLRGRRAAGPSPALMLPRLAASHGAGLATLVRRLAADPAVWPQAVERLLEALTPEDIVRLLSPADQKRALVLASRLDFPDPREERRAWAVLLARLAGGDGLGAAGRWHRRAGLIQRFDRMAALYHLLQTGRLPWWAAIADPPLGQAAAVAGFSTMPPDRLRRLFAEAEAADRPRMAATIVALLGEPGARALLERLAPWAAMAWGRTGQGPLARLTPDLLPVALARLLAAALGEGPVDLTEVLAGLTAPVATAPAVPADPVEWALDDLLAAAADPVLATEERERFQAVLVVLARRFPQAARQALTRLPDPVRRALRRLLPPDPLDLRRATLDFLAGSPSAGVPEDVLIEASIALADAGDRDFRDDVRRLLRQPQVRGRWSSRLPDRLIVRLVRLSEPGQARLLIDVVDVLGTAWRQTAPQRQGSAHRLPWAALFDYLADQPRQQRSAHALVPRVLAALGVKDTDLAGRVLDRARDLARTIGHAWLPGILRPAPVEPPRKPSPPPVPHQPAPGRTAFGLEGGGAAGQDGALYVDNAGLVLAGPFLPHLFRTLDLLGTGSDGKPALRDVEAASRAVHLLQWLVDEQTARPEQGLALNKVLCGLDPAAAIEPSITRTEQELGVGAQLLAAMLANWTILSKNSPAALREGFLQREGRLERRDGGWHLTVQRKTLDVLVDQVPWGFSMIFHPWQRTALTTTW
;
A
#
# COMPACT_ATOMS: atom_id res chain seq x y z
N MET A 1 -1.23 -7.63 -25.75
CA MET A 1 0.17 -7.34 -25.44
C MET A 1 0.63 -8.27 -24.33
N THR A 2 1.64 -9.08 -24.61
CA THR A 2 2.31 -9.93 -23.62
C THR A 2 3.16 -9.05 -22.70
N GLY A 3 3.21 -9.37 -21.39
CA GLY A 3 3.88 -8.55 -20.37
C GLY A 3 5.43 -8.55 -20.42
N ARG A 4 6.02 -8.60 -21.61
CA ARG A 4 7.46 -8.63 -21.88
C ARG A 4 8.07 -7.26 -22.18
N HIS A 5 7.25 -6.29 -22.56
CA HIS A 5 7.65 -4.91 -22.83
C HIS A 5 6.63 -3.93 -22.25
N VAL A 6 7.03 -2.69 -22.02
CA VAL A 6 6.19 -1.61 -21.48
C VAL A 6 6.47 -0.34 -22.28
N ILE A 7 5.43 0.26 -22.88
CA ILE A 7 5.53 1.50 -23.65
C ILE A 7 4.77 2.58 -22.88
N GLY A 8 5.45 3.66 -22.50
CA GLY A 8 4.87 4.72 -21.64
C GLY A 8 3.96 5.71 -22.37
N ARG A 9 4.28 6.02 -23.63
CA ARG A 9 3.49 6.85 -24.55
C ARG A 9 3.78 6.40 -25.97
N LEU A 10 2.78 6.52 -26.83
CA LEU A 10 2.88 6.41 -28.29
C LEU A 10 2.19 7.65 -28.87
N SER A 11 2.71 8.19 -29.98
CA SER A 11 2.19 9.39 -30.63
C SER A 11 2.45 9.31 -32.13
N TRP A 12 1.59 9.96 -32.91
CA TRP A 12 1.66 10.04 -34.36
C TRP A 12 1.53 11.50 -34.77
N GLU A 13 2.30 11.91 -35.76
CA GLU A 13 2.19 13.20 -36.43
C GLU A 13 2.03 12.90 -37.92
N VAL A 14 1.00 13.45 -38.57
CA VAL A 14 0.63 13.15 -39.96
C VAL A 14 0.19 14.44 -40.63
N GLU A 15 0.86 14.82 -41.71
CA GLU A 15 0.50 15.97 -42.54
C GLU A 15 -0.40 15.53 -43.71
N VAL A 16 -1.41 16.34 -44.04
CA VAL A 16 -2.39 16.07 -45.11
C VAL A 16 -2.77 17.36 -45.82
N ALA A 17 -3.30 17.25 -47.05
CA ALA A 17 -3.58 18.39 -47.92
C ALA A 17 -4.80 19.23 -47.52
N ASP A 18 -5.80 18.62 -46.85
CA ASP A 18 -7.04 19.30 -46.45
C ASP A 18 -7.69 18.68 -45.19
N GLU A 19 -8.61 19.44 -44.59
CA GLU A 19 -9.32 19.09 -43.35
C GLU A 19 -10.28 17.89 -43.50
N HIS A 20 -10.86 17.68 -44.68
CA HIS A 20 -11.79 16.58 -44.91
C HIS A 20 -11.04 15.23 -44.94
N LEU A 21 -9.89 15.21 -45.62
CA LEU A 21 -8.94 14.10 -45.59
C LEU A 21 -8.39 13.85 -44.18
N ALA A 22 -8.10 14.91 -43.41
CA ALA A 22 -7.65 14.78 -42.01
C ALA A 22 -8.67 14.02 -41.14
N LEU A 23 -9.96 14.37 -41.26
CA LEU A 23 -11.03 13.77 -40.47
C LEU A 23 -11.34 12.32 -40.86
N ASP A 24 -11.23 11.95 -42.15
CA ASP A 24 -11.34 10.55 -42.58
C ASP A 24 -10.13 9.71 -42.12
N LEU A 25 -8.92 10.22 -42.35
CA LEU A 25 -7.69 9.51 -42.06
C LEU A 25 -7.50 9.29 -40.56
N HIS A 26 -7.87 10.25 -39.70
CA HIS A 26 -7.91 10.08 -38.25
C HIS A 26 -8.79 8.89 -37.83
N ARG A 27 -10.02 8.81 -38.36
CA ARG A 27 -10.96 7.71 -38.11
C ARG A 27 -10.44 6.35 -38.59
N ARG A 28 -9.73 6.31 -39.73
CA ARG A 28 -9.10 5.09 -40.27
C ARG A 28 -7.90 4.64 -39.43
N LEU A 29 -7.05 5.59 -39.01
CA LEU A 29 -5.91 5.36 -38.14
C LEU A 29 -6.35 4.78 -36.79
N ASP A 30 -7.38 5.35 -36.16
CA ASP A 30 -7.92 4.84 -34.89
C ASP A 30 -8.39 3.38 -34.99
N HIS A 31 -9.13 3.02 -36.06
CA HIS A 31 -9.59 1.65 -36.27
C HIS A 31 -8.43 0.68 -36.56
N TRP A 32 -7.39 1.14 -37.26
CA TRP A 32 -6.18 0.35 -37.50
C TRP A 32 -5.37 0.15 -36.22
N MET A 33 -5.15 1.21 -35.44
CA MET A 33 -4.44 1.16 -34.15
C MET A 33 -5.11 0.22 -33.17
N ALA A 34 -6.45 0.26 -33.05
CA ALA A 34 -7.20 -0.61 -32.15
C ALA A 34 -7.09 -2.11 -32.49
N ARG A 35 -6.71 -2.46 -33.74
CA ARG A 35 -6.86 -3.82 -34.28
C ARG A 35 -5.57 -4.48 -34.75
N HIS A 36 -4.58 -3.72 -35.23
CA HIS A 36 -3.38 -4.23 -35.88
C HIS A 36 -2.09 -3.86 -35.15
N LEU A 37 -1.99 -2.64 -34.61
CA LEU A 37 -0.79 -2.14 -33.95
C LEU A 37 -0.27 -3.03 -32.79
N PRO A 38 -1.10 -3.52 -31.85
CA PRO A 38 -0.58 -4.32 -30.72
C PRO A 38 0.08 -5.63 -31.18
N THR A 39 -0.44 -6.24 -32.25
CA THR A 39 0.09 -7.49 -32.81
C THR A 39 1.42 -7.27 -33.54
N LEU A 40 1.59 -6.09 -34.16
CA LEU A 40 2.85 -5.68 -34.78
C LEU A 40 3.93 -5.41 -33.70
N LEU A 41 3.58 -4.65 -32.65
CA LEU A 41 4.48 -4.34 -31.55
C LEU A 41 4.94 -5.60 -30.79
N ASP A 42 4.03 -6.49 -30.41
CA ASP A 42 4.37 -7.76 -29.73
C ASP A 42 5.34 -8.62 -30.55
N ARG A 43 5.20 -8.61 -31.89
CA ARG A 43 6.05 -9.38 -32.81
C ARG A 43 7.45 -8.79 -32.96
N VAL A 44 7.56 -7.50 -33.28
CA VAL A 44 8.85 -6.84 -33.54
C VAL A 44 9.68 -6.74 -32.26
N LEU A 45 9.07 -6.29 -31.15
CA LEU A 45 9.79 -6.12 -29.89
C LEU A 45 10.23 -7.46 -29.28
N ALA A 46 9.50 -8.56 -29.50
CA ALA A 46 9.93 -9.88 -29.07
C ALA A 46 11.08 -10.46 -29.90
N ALA A 47 11.22 -10.08 -31.18
CA ALA A 47 12.28 -10.54 -32.06
C ALA A 47 13.63 -9.82 -31.82
N ALA A 48 13.59 -8.57 -31.37
CA ALA A 48 14.77 -7.70 -31.28
C ALA A 48 15.43 -7.62 -29.87
N LEU A 49 14.92 -8.33 -28.87
CA LEU A 49 15.47 -8.33 -27.49
C LEU A 49 16.51 -9.44 -27.27
N PRO A 50 17.75 -9.13 -26.83
CA PRO A 50 18.75 -10.15 -26.50
C PRO A 50 18.36 -10.99 -25.27
N GLU A 51 18.58 -12.31 -25.33
CA GLU A 51 18.26 -13.23 -24.23
C GLU A 51 18.91 -12.83 -22.90
N GLY A 52 18.15 -12.93 -21.80
CA GLY A 52 18.62 -12.72 -20.44
C GLY A 52 19.01 -11.27 -20.09
N ARG A 53 18.69 -10.29 -20.93
CA ARG A 53 18.99 -8.86 -20.70
C ARG A 53 17.73 -8.00 -20.67
N GLN A 54 17.79 -6.96 -19.83
CA GLN A 54 16.78 -5.90 -19.81
C GLN A 54 17.30 -4.70 -20.58
N VAL A 55 16.57 -4.27 -21.61
CA VAL A 55 16.79 -2.99 -22.30
C VAL A 55 15.89 -1.93 -21.67
N VAL A 56 16.42 -0.73 -21.46
CA VAL A 56 15.69 0.47 -21.06
C VAL A 56 16.04 1.59 -22.04
N LEU A 57 15.02 2.27 -22.56
CA LEU A 57 15.12 3.43 -23.47
C LEU A 57 14.10 4.47 -23.00
N ASP A 58 14.44 5.76 -23.07
CA ASP A 58 13.56 6.85 -22.63
C ASP A 58 12.64 7.35 -23.77
N ARG A 59 13.15 7.35 -25.01
CA ARG A 59 12.43 7.74 -26.23
C ARG A 59 12.94 6.94 -27.43
N LEU A 60 12.08 6.72 -28.42
CA LEU A 60 12.43 6.22 -29.76
C LEU A 60 11.52 6.94 -30.78
N ASP A 61 12.12 7.73 -31.67
CA ASP A 61 11.42 8.41 -32.76
C ASP A 61 11.58 7.62 -34.06
N LEU A 62 10.50 7.52 -34.84
CA LEU A 62 10.44 6.75 -36.08
C LEU A 62 9.85 7.63 -37.19
N ASP A 63 10.59 7.80 -38.29
CA ASP A 63 10.06 8.34 -39.53
C ASP A 63 9.46 7.21 -40.38
N LEU A 64 8.27 7.43 -40.93
CA LEU A 64 7.52 6.48 -41.76
C LEU A 64 7.41 6.93 -43.22
N GLY A 65 7.89 8.13 -43.55
CA GLY A 65 7.88 8.70 -44.90
C GLY A 65 6.49 9.01 -45.46
N LEU A 66 6.43 9.21 -46.78
CA LEU A 66 5.19 9.53 -47.50
C LEU A 66 4.41 8.25 -47.80
N LEU A 67 3.17 8.17 -47.30
CA LEU A 67 2.27 7.03 -47.48
C LEU A 67 1.12 7.36 -48.46
N PRO A 68 0.71 6.43 -49.34
CA PRO A 68 -0.40 6.65 -50.25
C PRO A 68 -1.75 6.58 -49.52
N GLU A 69 -2.69 7.44 -49.91
CA GLU A 69 -4.07 7.45 -49.39
C GLU A 69 -4.81 6.13 -49.69
N GLN A 70 -4.67 5.64 -50.93
CA GLN A 70 -5.20 4.36 -51.38
C GLN A 70 -4.33 3.22 -50.83
N GLY A 71 -4.90 2.38 -49.98
CA GLY A 71 -4.17 1.29 -49.33
C GLY A 71 -3.28 1.73 -48.15
N PHE A 72 -3.48 2.95 -47.64
CA PHE A 72 -2.78 3.54 -46.48
C PHE A 72 -2.53 2.52 -45.34
N GLU A 73 -3.56 1.79 -44.94
CA GLU A 73 -3.56 0.81 -43.85
C GLU A 73 -2.57 -0.36 -44.05
N GLN A 74 -2.20 -0.66 -45.30
CA GLN A 74 -1.21 -1.68 -45.66
C GLN A 74 0.19 -1.08 -45.79
N ALA A 75 0.31 0.12 -46.37
CA ALA A 75 1.58 0.84 -46.47
C ALA A 75 2.12 1.21 -45.08
N LEU A 76 1.26 1.73 -44.19
CA LEU A 76 1.54 2.06 -42.80
C LEU A 76 2.10 0.86 -42.01
N ALA A 77 1.52 -0.33 -42.22
CA ALA A 77 1.94 -1.54 -41.53
C ALA A 77 3.38 -1.96 -41.92
N LEU A 78 3.71 -1.86 -43.21
CA LEU A 78 5.04 -2.20 -43.74
C LEU A 78 6.10 -1.17 -43.33
N ALA A 79 5.78 0.13 -43.44
CA ALA A 79 6.67 1.21 -43.03
C ALA A 79 7.02 1.14 -41.54
N LEU A 80 6.01 0.95 -40.67
CA LEU A 80 6.21 0.83 -39.23
C LEU A 80 7.03 -0.40 -38.85
N GLU A 81 6.80 -1.54 -39.49
CA GLU A 81 7.55 -2.77 -39.21
C GLU A 81 9.04 -2.64 -39.54
N SER A 82 9.40 -1.99 -40.65
CA SER A 82 10.81 -1.70 -40.96
C SER A 82 11.40 -0.68 -39.98
N ALA A 83 10.79 0.51 -39.87
CA ALA A 83 11.33 1.61 -39.08
C ALA A 83 11.55 1.23 -37.60
N LEU A 84 10.58 0.53 -36.99
CA LEU A 84 10.70 0.06 -35.60
C LEU A 84 11.82 -0.96 -35.42
N THR A 85 12.05 -1.84 -36.40
CA THR A 85 13.12 -2.85 -36.35
C THR A 85 14.50 -2.19 -36.41
N ASP A 86 14.70 -1.29 -37.39
CA ASP A 86 15.97 -0.61 -37.61
C ASP A 86 16.29 0.39 -36.46
N GLY A 87 15.29 1.15 -36.02
CA GLY A 87 15.42 2.11 -34.92
C GLY A 87 15.76 1.46 -33.58
N LEU A 88 15.13 0.32 -33.24
CA LEU A 88 15.44 -0.38 -31.99
C LEU A 88 16.85 -1.00 -32.03
N ALA A 89 17.27 -1.54 -33.18
CA ALA A 89 18.62 -2.08 -33.36
C ALA A 89 19.70 -0.99 -33.18
N ALA A 90 19.48 0.21 -33.73
CA ALA A 90 20.37 1.35 -33.54
C ALA A 90 20.45 1.79 -32.06
N ALA A 91 19.31 1.92 -31.37
CA ALA A 91 19.27 2.34 -29.96
C ALA A 91 19.99 1.33 -29.04
N VAL A 92 19.75 0.02 -29.23
CA VAL A 92 20.38 -1.06 -28.43
C VAL A 92 21.90 -1.13 -28.66
N ALA A 93 22.40 -0.72 -29.83
CA ALA A 93 23.83 -0.71 -30.12
C ALA A 93 24.62 0.36 -29.35
N VAL A 94 24.00 1.51 -29.04
CA VAL A 94 24.63 2.67 -28.39
C VAL A 94 24.44 2.65 -26.86
N ALA A 95 23.35 2.05 -26.37
CA ALA A 95 22.98 2.09 -24.95
C ALA A 95 24.04 1.48 -23.99
N PRO A 96 24.28 2.10 -22.81
CA PRO A 96 25.36 1.71 -21.91
C PRO A 96 25.10 0.36 -21.21
N ARG A 97 26.15 -0.45 -21.02
CA ARG A 97 26.05 -1.80 -20.42
C ARG A 97 26.17 -1.78 -18.89
N ASP A 98 25.33 -2.60 -18.26
CA ASP A 98 25.23 -2.87 -16.81
C ASP A 98 25.07 -1.63 -15.91
N ARG A 99 24.61 -0.52 -16.51
CA ARG A 99 24.23 0.73 -15.84
C ARG A 99 23.13 1.41 -16.66
N VAL A 100 22.26 2.18 -15.99
CA VAL A 100 21.33 3.10 -16.68
C VAL A 100 21.91 4.51 -16.59
N THR A 101 21.98 5.21 -17.72
CA THR A 101 22.47 6.60 -17.83
C THR A 101 21.48 7.39 -18.67
N ALA A 102 21.01 8.54 -18.19
CA ALA A 102 20.01 9.37 -18.89
C ALA A 102 18.72 8.62 -19.34
N GLY A 103 18.32 7.58 -18.61
CA GLY A 103 17.16 6.74 -18.94
C GLY A 103 17.50 5.48 -19.76
N GLU A 104 18.64 5.47 -20.45
CA GLU A 104 19.04 4.39 -21.34
C GLU A 104 19.99 3.38 -20.68
N GLY A 105 19.86 2.10 -21.04
CA GLY A 105 20.83 1.07 -20.65
C GLY A 105 20.44 -0.37 -20.98
N VAL A 106 21.45 -1.24 -21.05
CA VAL A 106 21.32 -2.69 -21.26
C VAL A 106 21.88 -3.42 -20.03
N LEU A 107 20.99 -3.98 -19.21
CA LEU A 107 21.31 -4.56 -17.90
C LEU A 107 21.31 -6.09 -17.92
N SER A 108 22.29 -6.69 -17.24
CA SER A 108 22.18 -8.07 -16.75
C SER A 108 21.20 -8.18 -15.57
N ALA A 109 20.72 -9.40 -15.29
CA ALA A 109 19.84 -9.67 -14.15
C ALA A 109 20.45 -9.28 -12.77
N ALA A 110 21.77 -9.23 -12.64
CA ALA A 110 22.44 -8.77 -11.41
C ALA A 110 22.42 -7.23 -11.31
N ALA A 111 22.81 -6.53 -12.38
CA ALA A 111 22.75 -5.07 -12.45
C ALA A 111 21.30 -4.56 -12.29
N GLY A 112 20.33 -5.26 -12.89
CA GLY A 112 18.89 -5.01 -12.72
C GLY A 112 18.44 -5.09 -11.26
N ARG A 113 18.82 -6.14 -10.51
CA ARG A 113 18.48 -6.23 -9.07
C ARG A 113 19.08 -5.08 -8.25
N VAL A 114 20.34 -4.71 -8.50
CA VAL A 114 20.97 -3.57 -7.82
C VAL A 114 20.28 -2.26 -8.19
N TRP A 115 19.90 -2.06 -9.45
CA TRP A 115 19.15 -0.90 -9.93
C TRP A 115 17.76 -0.79 -9.29
N VAL A 116 17.00 -1.90 -9.21
CA VAL A 116 15.69 -1.95 -8.53
C VAL A 116 15.82 -1.67 -7.03
N ILE A 117 16.75 -2.32 -6.32
CA ILE A 117 16.94 -2.11 -4.87
C ILE A 117 17.42 -0.67 -4.58
N ARG A 118 18.29 -0.11 -5.44
CA ARG A 118 18.70 1.29 -5.37
C ARG A 118 17.53 2.23 -5.61
N HIS A 119 16.67 1.94 -6.58
CA HIS A 119 15.45 2.72 -6.82
C HIS A 119 14.52 2.67 -5.59
N TYR A 120 14.29 1.49 -5.02
CA TYR A 120 13.48 1.32 -3.82
C TYR A 120 14.04 2.04 -2.58
N LEU A 121 15.33 1.93 -2.29
CA LEU A 121 15.92 2.60 -1.14
C LEU A 121 15.85 4.13 -1.27
N ILE A 122 16.12 4.67 -2.46
CA ILE A 122 16.13 6.12 -2.72
C ILE A 122 14.72 6.70 -2.78
N HIS A 123 13.80 6.08 -3.54
CA HIS A 123 12.48 6.64 -3.82
C HIS A 123 11.39 6.08 -2.88
N GLY A 124 11.46 4.80 -2.52
CA GLY A 124 10.44 4.06 -1.76
C GLY A 124 9.56 3.15 -2.62
N THR A 125 9.75 3.21 -3.93
CA THR A 125 8.92 2.61 -4.98
C THR A 125 9.69 1.61 -5.83
N LEU A 126 8.98 0.93 -6.74
CA LEU A 126 9.58 0.14 -7.80
C LEU A 126 9.69 0.96 -9.09
N PRO A 127 10.77 0.77 -9.88
CA PRO A 127 10.92 1.44 -11.17
C PRO A 127 9.91 0.88 -12.19
N MET A 128 9.54 1.72 -13.17
CA MET A 128 8.73 1.27 -14.31
C MET A 128 9.53 0.29 -15.18
N GLY A 129 8.99 -0.91 -15.38
CA GLY A 129 9.61 -1.97 -16.17
C GLY A 129 9.23 -3.37 -15.66
N PRO A 130 9.82 -4.44 -16.24
CA PRO A 130 9.61 -5.82 -15.80
C PRO A 130 10.31 -6.08 -14.45
N VAL A 131 9.66 -5.71 -13.35
CA VAL A 131 10.04 -6.13 -12.00
C VAL A 131 9.37 -7.47 -11.68
N ASP A 132 10.08 -8.33 -10.94
CA ASP A 132 9.56 -9.59 -10.40
C ASP A 132 8.23 -9.35 -9.62
N PRO A 133 7.11 -9.99 -9.99
CA PRO A 133 5.85 -9.89 -9.27
C PRO A 133 5.93 -10.29 -7.78
N GLY A 134 6.95 -11.08 -7.41
CA GLY A 134 7.27 -11.46 -6.02
C GLY A 134 8.23 -10.51 -5.29
N PHE A 135 8.49 -9.29 -5.78
CA PHE A 135 9.44 -8.37 -5.15
C PHE A 135 9.00 -7.96 -3.73
N LEU A 136 9.65 -8.54 -2.72
CA LEU A 136 9.58 -8.09 -1.33
C LEU A 136 10.90 -7.40 -0.95
N PRO A 137 10.88 -6.10 -0.58
CA PRO A 137 12.11 -5.35 -0.30
C PRO A 137 13.04 -6.04 0.71
N ARG A 138 12.47 -6.60 1.79
CA ARG A 138 13.23 -7.30 2.82
C ARG A 138 13.96 -8.54 2.33
N SER A 139 13.32 -9.41 1.53
CA SER A 139 13.99 -10.62 1.03
C SER A 139 15.04 -10.29 -0.03
N GLN A 140 14.78 -9.29 -0.87
CA GLN A 140 15.71 -8.82 -1.89
C GLN A 140 16.90 -8.07 -1.28
N LEU A 141 16.71 -7.31 -0.19
CA LEU A 141 17.78 -6.72 0.60
C LEU A 141 18.61 -7.76 1.35
N ALA A 142 17.97 -8.73 2.01
CA ALA A 142 18.68 -9.82 2.70
C ALA A 142 19.49 -10.67 1.70
N ARG A 143 18.92 -10.95 0.52
CA ARG A 143 19.63 -11.63 -0.57
C ARG A 143 20.78 -10.79 -1.13
N LEU A 144 20.62 -9.48 -1.34
CA LEU A 144 21.72 -8.61 -1.77
C LEU A 144 22.82 -8.51 -0.70
N ALA A 145 22.46 -8.47 0.58
CA ALA A 145 23.42 -8.46 1.69
C ALA A 145 24.18 -9.79 1.84
N ALA A 146 23.57 -10.92 1.47
CA ALA A 146 24.24 -12.23 1.45
C ALA A 146 25.09 -12.44 0.18
N ASP A 147 24.50 -12.19 -1.01
CA ASP A 147 25.12 -12.45 -2.30
C ASP A 147 26.22 -11.42 -2.64
N GLN A 148 26.02 -10.14 -2.29
CA GLN A 148 26.88 -9.00 -2.70
C GLN A 148 26.91 -7.86 -1.64
N PRO A 149 27.36 -8.11 -0.39
CA PRO A 149 27.35 -7.10 0.68
C PRO A 149 28.12 -5.82 0.32
N ARG A 150 29.20 -5.93 -0.48
CA ARG A 150 29.96 -4.78 -1.02
C ARG A 150 29.13 -3.89 -1.94
N ALA A 151 28.33 -4.47 -2.83
CA ALA A 151 27.47 -3.68 -3.72
C ALA A 151 26.43 -2.88 -2.93
N LEU A 152 25.93 -3.43 -1.81
CA LEU A 152 25.06 -2.73 -0.88
C LEU A 152 25.81 -1.66 -0.06
N ALA A 153 27.02 -1.94 0.43
CA ALA A 153 27.86 -0.94 1.11
C ALA A 153 28.23 0.23 0.19
N ASP A 154 28.55 -0.04 -1.08
CA ASP A 154 28.87 0.98 -2.08
C ASP A 154 27.64 1.76 -2.54
N LEU A 155 26.46 1.13 -2.63
CA LEU A 155 25.17 1.82 -2.77
C LEU A 155 24.96 2.80 -1.62
N LEU A 156 25.24 2.41 -0.38
CA LEU A 156 25.15 3.28 0.80
C LEU A 156 26.19 4.42 0.78
N ARG A 157 27.43 4.15 0.34
CA ARG A 157 28.44 5.20 0.12
C ARG A 157 28.02 6.20 -0.95
N GLN A 158 27.47 5.73 -2.08
CA GLN A 158 26.95 6.58 -3.16
C GLN A 158 25.73 7.40 -2.72
N THR A 159 24.87 6.84 -1.86
CA THR A 159 23.65 7.48 -1.36
C THR A 159 23.82 8.19 -0.02
N ARG A 160 25.05 8.29 0.53
CA ARG A 160 25.34 8.80 1.89
C ARG A 160 24.73 10.15 2.28
N ARG A 161 24.43 11.01 1.30
CA ARG A 161 23.75 12.30 1.52
C ARG A 161 22.24 12.18 1.75
N GLN A 162 21.64 11.02 1.51
CA GLN A 162 20.19 10.75 1.57
C GLN A 162 19.83 10.01 2.86
N SER A 163 19.46 10.74 3.92
CA SER A 163 19.23 10.13 5.25
C SER A 163 18.16 9.04 5.26
N GLN A 164 17.14 9.20 4.40
CA GLN A 164 16.05 8.25 4.20
C GLN A 164 16.54 6.84 3.79
N VAL A 165 17.71 6.71 3.16
CA VAL A 165 18.23 5.40 2.73
C VAL A 165 18.68 4.57 3.94
N ALA A 166 19.40 5.17 4.89
CA ALA A 166 19.79 4.49 6.14
C ALA A 166 18.57 4.18 7.01
N GLU A 167 17.57 5.08 7.03
CA GLU A 167 16.31 4.89 7.75
C GLU A 167 15.46 3.76 7.16
N ARG A 168 15.29 3.71 5.83
CA ARG A 168 14.60 2.61 5.13
C ARG A 168 15.35 1.29 5.24
N LEU A 169 16.70 1.30 5.19
CA LEU A 169 17.50 0.10 5.40
C LEU A 169 17.25 -0.50 6.78
N VAL A 170 17.34 0.29 7.87
CA VAL A 170 17.12 -0.20 9.25
C VAL A 170 15.67 -0.65 9.50
N LEU A 171 14.71 -0.15 8.72
CA LEU A 171 13.30 -0.58 8.80
C LEU A 171 12.97 -1.83 7.98
N GLN A 172 13.75 -2.15 6.94
CA GLN A 172 13.46 -3.26 6.00
C GLN A 172 14.45 -4.43 6.11
N ALA A 173 15.70 -4.18 6.50
CA ALA A 173 16.70 -5.20 6.76
C ALA A 173 16.43 -5.89 8.12
N ASP A 174 16.92 -7.11 8.27
CA ASP A 174 17.05 -7.74 9.58
C ASP A 174 18.43 -7.48 10.20
N ASP A 175 18.54 -7.80 11.49
CA ASP A 175 19.76 -7.56 12.28
C ASP A 175 20.98 -8.34 11.74
N ALA A 176 20.76 -9.46 11.05
CA ALA A 176 21.81 -10.19 10.33
C ALA A 176 22.32 -9.41 9.11
N SER A 177 21.40 -8.90 8.27
CA SER A 177 21.73 -8.07 7.11
C SER A 177 22.43 -6.76 7.53
N LEU A 178 22.00 -6.13 8.63
CA LEU A 178 22.64 -4.93 9.18
C LEU A 178 24.08 -5.21 9.68
N ARG A 179 24.34 -6.38 10.28
CA ARG A 179 25.70 -6.80 10.68
C ARG A 179 26.62 -7.02 9.47
N LEU A 180 26.13 -7.64 8.40
CA LEU A 180 26.90 -7.81 7.16
C LEU A 180 27.26 -6.47 6.51
N VAL A 181 26.30 -5.55 6.44
CA VAL A 181 26.54 -4.18 5.94
C VAL A 181 27.53 -3.41 6.82
N LEU A 182 27.40 -3.50 8.15
CA LEU A 182 28.34 -2.86 9.08
C LEU A 182 29.77 -3.38 8.90
N ALA A 183 29.95 -4.68 8.67
CA ALA A 183 31.27 -5.29 8.46
C ALA A 183 31.97 -4.84 7.17
N GLU A 184 31.24 -4.54 6.09
CA GLU A 184 31.82 -3.96 4.85
C GLU A 184 31.95 -2.43 4.90
N LEU A 185 31.27 -1.74 5.84
CA LEU A 185 31.40 -0.29 6.05
C LEU A 185 32.58 0.07 6.97
N GLU A 186 32.77 -0.65 8.09
CA GLU A 186 33.78 -0.36 9.12
C GLU A 186 34.31 -1.68 9.71
N SER A 187 35.09 -2.42 8.90
CA SER A 187 35.52 -3.79 9.20
C SER A 187 36.37 -3.94 10.46
N ALA A 188 37.15 -2.92 10.82
CA ALA A 188 38.04 -2.96 11.98
C ALA A 188 37.30 -2.81 13.31
N ASN A 189 36.26 -1.97 13.37
CA ASN A 189 35.55 -1.66 14.62
C ASN A 189 34.14 -2.27 14.73
N ALA A 190 33.62 -2.95 13.70
CA ALA A 190 32.28 -3.54 13.70
C ALA A 190 31.92 -4.37 14.96
N PRO A 191 32.78 -5.26 15.51
CA PRO A 191 32.45 -6.01 16.73
C PRO A 191 32.27 -5.11 17.96
N LEU A 192 33.10 -4.06 18.09
CA LEU A 192 33.03 -3.09 19.18
C LEU A 192 31.77 -2.23 19.09
N ILE A 193 31.44 -1.77 17.87
CA ILE A 193 30.22 -1.01 17.59
C ILE A 193 28.98 -1.84 17.97
N LEU A 194 28.92 -3.12 17.58
CA LEU A 194 27.83 -4.02 17.96
C LEU A 194 27.71 -4.23 19.48
N ALA A 195 28.84 -4.29 20.20
CA ALA A 195 28.83 -4.36 21.66
C ALA A 195 28.29 -3.07 22.30
N TYR A 196 28.69 -1.89 21.79
CA TYR A 196 28.19 -0.59 22.26
C TYR A 196 26.68 -0.43 22.00
N LEU A 197 26.18 -0.91 20.85
CA LEU A 197 24.74 -0.95 20.56
C LEU A 197 23.97 -1.84 21.57
N GLY A 198 24.53 -3.01 21.91
CA GLY A 198 23.95 -3.93 22.88
C GLY A 198 23.92 -3.36 24.31
N ASP A 199 25.04 -2.82 24.79
CA ASP A 199 25.15 -2.24 26.13
C ASP A 199 24.26 -0.99 26.30
N LEU A 200 24.13 -0.13 25.27
CA LEU A 200 23.17 0.99 25.28
C LEU A 200 21.72 0.50 25.35
N GLY A 201 21.37 -0.55 24.61
CA GLY A 201 20.05 -1.17 24.68
C GLY A 201 19.74 -1.77 26.06
N ALA A 202 20.72 -2.43 26.68
CA ALA A 202 20.61 -2.99 28.03
C ALA A 202 20.44 -1.90 29.10
N LEU A 203 21.20 -0.80 29.01
CA LEU A 203 21.05 0.36 29.89
C LEU A 203 19.65 0.99 29.76
N HIS A 204 19.19 1.26 28.53
CA HIS A 204 17.87 1.85 28.29
C HIS A 204 16.69 0.95 28.71
N ARG A 205 16.85 -0.38 28.65
CA ARG A 205 15.86 -1.34 29.19
C ARG A 205 15.79 -1.30 30.73
N ALA A 206 16.91 -1.01 31.40
CA ALA A 206 17.01 -1.04 32.86
C ALA A 206 16.66 0.30 33.53
N ASP A 207 17.05 1.43 32.93
CA ASP A 207 16.59 2.78 33.29
C ASP A 207 16.38 3.60 31.98
N PRO A 208 15.16 4.03 31.64
CA PRO A 208 14.85 4.68 30.36
C PRO A 208 15.58 6.02 30.13
N LEU A 209 16.78 5.94 29.53
CA LEU A 209 17.62 7.07 29.12
C LEU A 209 16.89 8.19 28.35
N VAL A 210 15.83 7.84 27.63
CA VAL A 210 15.00 8.73 26.80
C VAL A 210 13.54 8.29 26.85
N PRO A 211 12.56 9.18 26.59
CA PRO A 211 11.13 8.84 26.56
C PRO A 211 10.72 8.10 25.27
N LEU A 212 11.43 7.01 24.94
CA LEU A 212 11.11 6.06 23.87
C LEU A 212 10.94 4.66 24.46
N GLY A 213 10.31 3.76 23.68
CA GLY A 213 10.31 2.32 23.97
C GLY A 213 11.46 1.60 23.27
N GLU A 214 11.96 0.52 23.87
CA GLU A 214 13.21 -0.16 23.52
C GLU A 214 13.42 -0.38 22.01
N THR A 215 12.42 -0.92 21.29
CA THR A 215 12.54 -1.19 19.85
C THR A 215 12.81 0.08 19.03
N ARG A 216 12.19 1.20 19.39
CA ARG A 216 12.39 2.49 18.72
C ARG A 216 13.72 3.13 19.10
N PHE A 217 14.18 2.92 20.33
CA PHE A 217 15.53 3.32 20.74
C PHE A 217 16.58 2.54 19.93
N CYS A 218 16.49 1.22 19.85
CA CYS A 218 17.42 0.39 19.07
C CYS A 218 17.46 0.80 17.58
N GLN A 219 16.29 1.05 16.97
CA GLN A 219 16.20 1.57 15.60
C GLN A 219 16.86 2.95 15.44
N LEU A 220 16.62 3.88 16.37
CA LEU A 220 17.24 5.22 16.36
C LEU A 220 18.76 5.12 16.45
N VAL A 221 19.29 4.33 17.39
CA VAL A 221 20.74 4.17 17.59
C VAL A 221 21.41 3.50 16.38
N TRP A 222 20.76 2.49 15.76
CA TRP A 222 21.22 1.90 14.49
C TRP A 222 21.28 2.93 13.35
N VAL A 223 20.21 3.71 13.15
CA VAL A 223 20.15 4.77 12.12
C VAL A 223 21.23 5.82 12.33
N LEU A 224 21.43 6.28 13.57
CA LEU A 224 22.48 7.25 13.90
C LEU A 224 23.88 6.67 13.69
N THR A 225 24.08 5.37 13.95
CA THR A 225 25.36 4.67 13.74
C THR A 225 25.72 4.57 12.26
N LEU A 226 24.81 4.09 11.41
CA LEU A 226 25.06 4.06 9.96
C LEU A 226 25.30 5.47 9.40
N ARG A 227 24.55 6.47 9.87
CA ARG A 227 24.72 7.88 9.46
C ARG A 227 26.01 8.52 9.99
N PHE A 228 26.59 8.02 11.08
CA PHE A 228 27.93 8.41 11.54
C PHE A 228 29.01 7.83 10.61
N LEU A 229 28.99 6.51 10.39
CA LEU A 229 29.98 5.82 9.55
C LEU A 229 29.98 6.34 8.10
N LEU A 230 28.80 6.57 7.51
CA LEU A 230 28.66 7.17 6.18
C LEU A 230 29.07 8.66 6.10
N SER A 231 29.40 9.29 7.23
CA SER A 231 29.95 10.65 7.31
C SER A 231 31.46 10.71 7.59
N LEU A 232 32.13 9.56 7.68
CA LEU A 232 33.60 9.49 7.75
C LEU A 232 34.20 9.68 6.34
N ASP A 233 34.51 10.92 5.98
CA ASP A 233 35.21 11.29 4.74
C ASP A 233 36.71 10.91 4.82
N GLY A 234 37.01 9.62 4.99
CA GLY A 234 38.36 9.08 5.14
C GLY A 234 39.00 9.29 6.53
N SER A 235 38.28 9.88 7.47
CA SER A 235 38.72 10.04 8.87
C SER A 235 38.62 8.72 9.65
N HIS A 236 39.64 8.43 10.47
CA HIS A 236 39.67 7.23 11.30
C HIS A 236 38.55 7.24 12.36
N PHE A 237 37.93 6.08 12.59
CA PHE A 237 36.90 5.89 13.61
C PHE A 237 37.46 6.17 15.02
N ASN A 238 36.89 7.16 15.72
CA ASN A 238 37.22 7.49 17.11
C ASN A 238 36.04 7.17 18.04
N GLN A 239 36.29 6.34 19.05
CA GLN A 239 35.25 5.84 19.96
C GLN A 239 34.58 6.96 20.78
N LYS A 240 35.36 7.89 21.34
CA LYS A 240 34.85 9.02 22.14
C LYS A 240 34.04 9.97 21.26
N SER A 241 34.51 10.27 20.06
CA SER A 241 33.79 11.09 19.08
C SER A 241 32.47 10.44 18.64
N TYR A 242 32.48 9.13 18.35
CA TYR A 242 31.30 8.35 18.00
C TYR A 242 30.25 8.38 19.11
N VAL A 243 30.62 8.01 20.34
CA VAL A 243 29.68 7.96 21.48
C VAL A 243 29.16 9.36 21.84
N ALA A 244 30.02 10.38 21.84
CA ALA A 244 29.58 11.76 22.13
C ALA A 244 28.70 12.35 21.02
N ASP A 245 28.93 12.04 19.75
CA ASP A 245 28.05 12.44 18.65
C ASP A 245 26.71 11.68 18.67
N LEU A 246 26.76 10.37 18.91
CA LEU A 246 25.59 9.50 19.07
C LEU A 246 24.67 10.00 20.19
N LEU A 247 25.20 10.30 21.37
CA LEU A 247 24.42 10.87 22.48
C LEU A 247 23.88 12.28 22.15
N ARG A 248 24.68 13.16 21.55
CA ARG A 248 24.22 14.51 21.14
C ARG A 248 23.12 14.44 20.09
N LYS A 249 23.21 13.52 19.12
CA LYS A 249 22.17 13.29 18.10
C LYS A 249 20.93 12.60 18.69
N THR A 250 21.08 11.68 19.64
CA THR A 250 19.95 11.08 20.37
C THR A 250 19.20 12.15 21.16
N ALA A 251 19.87 12.97 21.98
CA ALA A 251 19.24 14.07 22.72
C ALA A 251 18.46 15.03 21.80
N ARG A 252 19.09 15.46 20.68
CA ARG A 252 18.45 16.29 19.65
C ARG A 252 17.26 15.61 18.96
N ALA A 253 17.31 14.29 18.74
CA ALA A 253 16.23 13.52 18.12
C ALA A 253 15.05 13.28 19.08
N THR A 254 15.30 13.26 20.40
CA THR A 254 14.26 13.07 21.43
C THR A 254 13.78 14.38 22.07
N GLY A 255 14.32 15.53 21.67
CA GLY A 255 13.97 16.85 22.22
C GLY A 255 14.47 17.07 23.65
N LEU A 256 15.47 16.31 24.11
CA LEU A 256 16.06 16.47 25.44
C LEU A 256 17.26 17.42 25.39
N GLU A 257 17.47 18.16 26.47
CA GLU A 257 18.74 18.81 26.72
C GLU A 257 19.85 17.77 26.89
N TYR A 258 21.02 18.02 26.30
CA TYR A 258 22.14 17.07 26.30
C TYR A 258 22.59 16.73 27.74
N HIS A 259 22.63 17.72 28.64
CA HIS A 259 22.95 17.51 30.05
C HIS A 259 21.90 16.64 30.78
N ALA A 260 20.61 16.77 30.47
CA ALA A 260 19.56 15.93 31.05
C ALA A 260 19.64 14.46 30.59
N LEU A 261 20.09 14.22 29.34
CA LEU A 261 20.41 12.87 28.87
C LEU A 261 21.64 12.31 29.59
N LEU A 262 22.71 13.10 29.76
CA LEU A 262 23.92 12.70 30.49
C LEU A 262 23.64 12.37 31.95
N GLU A 263 22.84 13.18 32.66
CA GLU A 263 22.44 12.90 34.05
C GLU A 263 21.54 11.66 34.17
N SER A 264 20.71 11.38 33.17
CA SER A 264 19.93 10.13 33.13
C SER A 264 20.81 8.91 32.85
N LEU A 265 21.84 9.06 32.01
CA LEU A 265 22.85 8.05 31.75
C LEU A 265 23.75 7.79 32.96
N ARG A 266 24.09 8.81 33.75
CA ARG A 266 24.82 8.68 35.02
C ARG A 266 24.03 7.85 36.02
N ARG A 267 22.75 8.17 36.24
CA ARG A 267 21.86 7.41 37.15
C ARG A 267 21.62 5.97 36.68
N ALA A 268 21.51 5.74 35.37
CA ALA A 268 21.46 4.40 34.80
C ALA A 268 22.76 3.62 35.08
N LEU A 269 23.94 4.20 34.83
CA LEU A 269 25.22 3.55 35.10
C LEU A 269 25.42 3.24 36.60
N GLU A 270 25.04 4.14 37.49
CA GLU A 270 25.17 3.97 38.95
C GLU A 270 24.25 2.88 39.52
N SER A 271 23.04 2.76 38.98
CA SER A 271 22.05 1.75 39.42
C SER A 271 22.24 0.37 38.77
N VAL A 272 22.70 0.33 37.51
CA VAL A 272 22.83 -0.89 36.70
C VAL A 272 24.24 -1.49 36.76
N GLY A 273 25.29 -0.67 36.84
CA GLY A 273 26.70 -1.11 36.83
C GLY A 273 27.12 -1.97 38.02
N ARG A 274 26.28 -2.09 39.07
CA ARG A 274 26.46 -3.02 40.19
C ARG A 274 25.74 -4.37 40.00
N ARG A 275 25.00 -4.55 38.90
CA ARG A 275 24.09 -5.70 38.66
C ARG A 275 24.21 -6.34 37.28
N LEU A 276 24.65 -5.60 36.26
CA LEU A 276 24.94 -6.15 34.92
C LEU A 276 26.43 -6.02 34.60
N SER A 277 27.02 -7.13 34.18
CA SER A 277 28.36 -7.17 33.57
C SER A 277 28.28 -6.68 32.13
N LEU A 278 28.28 -5.35 31.94
CA LEU A 278 28.44 -4.74 30.62
C LEU A 278 29.76 -5.23 30.00
N ALA A 279 29.71 -5.73 28.77
CA ALA A 279 30.80 -6.54 28.20
C ALA A 279 31.82 -5.73 27.40
N SER A 280 31.59 -4.43 27.20
CA SER A 280 32.43 -3.56 26.39
C SER A 280 33.12 -2.44 27.19
N SER A 281 34.04 -1.73 26.54
CA SER A 281 34.68 -0.51 27.06
C SER A 281 33.74 0.71 27.15
N LEU A 282 32.45 0.59 26.78
CA LEU A 282 31.49 1.68 26.81
C LEU A 282 31.44 2.44 28.15
N PRO A 283 31.45 1.79 29.34
CA PRO A 283 31.38 2.52 30.61
C PRO A 283 32.56 3.47 30.83
N ALA A 284 33.77 3.11 30.39
CA ALA A 284 34.95 3.97 30.49
C ALA A 284 34.83 5.18 29.55
N VAL A 285 34.48 4.94 28.29
CA VAL A 285 34.25 6.01 27.29
C VAL A 285 33.11 6.94 27.73
N LEU A 286 32.08 6.42 28.39
CA LEU A 286 30.99 7.25 28.94
C LEU A 286 31.45 8.12 30.11
N GLN A 287 32.29 7.62 31.03
CA GLN A 287 32.87 8.46 32.09
C GLN A 287 33.73 9.59 31.51
N GLU A 288 34.52 9.32 30.46
CA GLU A 288 35.27 10.36 29.75
C GLU A 288 34.38 11.40 29.04
N VAL A 289 33.24 11.00 28.49
CA VAL A 289 32.28 11.92 27.83
C VAL A 289 31.47 12.72 28.86
N LEU A 290 31.21 12.15 30.03
CA LEU A 290 30.60 12.84 31.17
C LEU A 290 31.54 13.92 31.74
N ALA A 291 32.83 13.59 31.94
CA ALA A 291 33.83 14.52 32.45
C ALA A 291 34.11 15.71 31.50
N ASP A 292 34.11 15.49 30.18
CA ASP A 292 34.20 16.58 29.19
C ASP A 292 32.96 17.50 29.24
N GLY A 293 31.81 16.99 29.68
CA GLY A 293 30.50 17.66 29.61
C GLY A 293 30.25 18.75 30.65
N GLU A 294 31.09 18.87 31.69
CA GLU A 294 30.93 19.88 32.75
C GLU A 294 31.47 21.28 32.38
N LYS A 295 32.32 21.37 31.34
CA LYS A 295 32.84 22.68 30.88
C LYS A 295 31.89 23.31 29.87
N PRO A 296 31.38 24.55 30.10
CA PRO A 296 30.72 25.30 29.04
C PRO A 296 31.74 25.55 27.91
N PRO A 297 31.34 25.45 26.63
CA PRO A 297 32.26 25.67 25.54
C PRO A 297 32.77 27.12 25.57
N PRO A 298 34.09 27.36 25.51
CA PRO A 298 34.60 28.72 25.30
C PRO A 298 34.05 29.27 23.97
N ALA A 299 33.92 30.59 23.89
CA ALA A 299 33.59 31.23 22.62
C ALA A 299 34.63 30.82 21.55
N PRO A 300 34.21 30.51 20.31
CA PRO A 300 35.13 30.10 19.26
C PRO A 300 35.99 31.30 18.83
N ASP A 301 37.21 31.38 19.38
CA ASP A 301 38.25 32.30 18.93
C ASP A 301 38.47 32.15 17.42
N LEU A 302 38.33 33.25 16.68
CA LEU A 302 38.57 33.33 15.25
C LEU A 302 40.07 33.28 14.93
N LYS A 303 40.72 32.14 15.16
CA LYS A 303 42.04 31.86 14.60
C LYS A 303 41.91 31.40 13.15
N VAL A 304 41.94 32.40 12.26
CA VAL A 304 42.16 32.24 10.83
C VAL A 304 43.45 31.46 10.59
N SER A 305 43.34 30.18 10.24
CA SER A 305 44.44 29.43 9.63
C SER A 305 44.46 29.74 8.13
N SER A 306 45.23 30.75 7.74
CA SER A 306 45.30 31.22 6.35
C SER A 306 46.13 30.30 5.45
N SER A 307 45.45 29.40 4.75
CA SER A 307 45.90 28.84 3.47
C SER A 307 44.80 29.08 2.45
N GLY A 308 45.04 29.98 1.50
CA GLY A 308 43.99 30.45 0.60
C GLY A 308 43.57 29.41 -0.43
N ASP A 309 42.27 29.36 -0.71
CA ASP A 309 41.81 29.66 -2.08
C ASP A 309 40.41 30.28 -2.05
N ALA A 310 39.99 30.85 -3.19
CA ALA A 310 39.00 31.92 -3.28
C ALA A 310 37.62 31.67 -2.61
N VAL A 311 37.11 32.72 -1.95
CA VAL A 311 35.67 32.87 -1.63
C VAL A 311 34.91 33.14 -2.94
N PRO A 312 33.95 32.29 -3.35
CA PRO A 312 33.05 32.63 -4.46
C PRO A 312 32.02 33.69 -4.02
N PRO A 313 31.54 34.56 -4.93
CA PRO A 313 30.52 35.56 -4.60
C PRO A 313 29.18 34.89 -4.27
N ALA A 314 28.27 35.65 -3.66
CA ALA A 314 26.90 35.20 -3.42
C ALA A 314 26.26 34.69 -4.72
N ASP A 315 25.85 33.43 -4.74
CA ASP A 315 25.18 32.79 -5.89
C ASP A 315 23.96 33.62 -6.30
N ARG A 316 23.88 33.99 -7.58
CA ARG A 316 22.67 34.66 -8.09
C ARG A 316 21.50 33.68 -8.05
N PRO A 317 20.23 34.12 -8.00
CA PRO A 317 19.07 33.22 -8.03
C PRO A 317 19.09 32.23 -9.21
N ALA A 318 19.64 32.62 -10.36
CA ALA A 318 19.88 31.72 -11.50
C ALA A 318 20.91 30.61 -11.22
N ASP A 319 21.95 30.89 -10.43
CA ASP A 319 22.94 29.89 -9.98
C ASP A 319 22.35 28.97 -8.92
N LEU A 320 21.49 29.48 -8.04
CA LEU A 320 20.71 28.64 -7.12
C LEU A 320 19.76 27.70 -7.89
N VAL A 321 19.10 28.17 -8.97
CA VAL A 321 18.31 27.30 -9.87
C VAL A 321 19.19 26.30 -10.62
N ARG A 322 20.38 26.70 -11.09
CA ARG A 322 21.35 25.80 -11.74
C ARG A 322 21.82 24.69 -10.79
N ARG A 323 22.14 25.04 -9.53
CA ARG A 323 22.45 24.09 -8.45
C ARG A 323 21.24 23.22 -8.10
N LEU A 324 20.02 23.77 -8.07
CA LEU A 324 18.79 23.04 -7.79
C LEU A 324 18.50 21.99 -8.88
N ARG A 325 18.61 22.33 -10.18
CA ARG A 325 18.47 21.38 -11.30
C ARG A 325 19.50 20.26 -11.21
N ALA A 326 20.77 20.59 -10.95
CA ALA A 326 21.82 19.58 -10.72
C ALA A 326 21.58 18.69 -9.47
N LEU A 327 20.80 19.16 -8.49
CA LEU A 327 20.42 18.42 -7.29
C LEU A 327 19.03 17.77 -7.38
N ALA A 328 18.26 17.95 -8.46
CA ALA A 328 16.83 17.62 -8.48
C ALA A 328 16.50 16.11 -8.33
N GLY A 329 17.46 15.23 -8.67
CA GLY A 329 17.42 13.80 -8.37
C GLY A 329 17.84 13.41 -6.94
N ASN A 330 18.22 14.38 -6.10
CA ASN A 330 18.73 14.18 -4.74
C ASN A 330 18.01 15.09 -3.74
N LEU A 331 16.81 14.65 -3.31
CA LEU A 331 15.93 15.37 -2.38
C LEU A 331 16.62 15.85 -1.09
N SER A 332 17.63 15.14 -0.58
CA SER A 332 18.36 15.59 0.62
C SER A 332 19.35 16.73 0.33
N GLY A 333 19.94 16.76 -0.87
CA GLY A 333 20.70 17.91 -1.37
C GLY A 333 19.81 19.12 -1.61
N VAL A 334 18.64 18.92 -2.23
CA VAL A 334 17.60 19.96 -2.38
C VAL A 334 17.16 20.50 -1.01
N LYS A 335 16.94 19.61 -0.03
CA LYS A 335 16.56 19.97 1.34
C LYS A 335 17.66 20.67 2.14
N GLN A 336 18.93 20.52 1.76
CA GLN A 336 20.05 21.31 2.29
C GLN A 336 20.12 22.70 1.62
N LEU A 337 20.00 22.76 0.29
CA LEU A 337 19.95 24.02 -0.46
C LEU A 337 18.82 24.92 0.04
N ILE A 338 17.58 24.41 0.06
CA ILE A 338 16.37 25.11 0.53
C ILE A 338 16.45 25.53 2.01
N ARG A 339 17.35 24.95 2.81
CA ARG A 339 17.61 25.38 4.20
C ARG A 339 18.64 26.50 4.33
N ALA A 340 19.45 26.73 3.31
CA ALA A 340 20.43 27.81 3.22
C ALA A 340 19.91 29.01 2.39
N THR A 341 18.73 28.87 1.77
CA THR A 341 18.10 29.85 0.89
C THR A 341 16.95 30.58 1.62
N GLY A 342 16.84 31.90 1.46
CA GLY A 342 15.75 32.68 2.08
C GLY A 342 14.38 32.43 1.43
N PRO A 343 13.26 32.73 2.10
CA PRO A 343 11.92 32.53 1.52
C PRO A 343 11.70 33.34 0.24
N ASP A 344 12.24 34.56 0.17
CA ASP A 344 12.18 35.41 -1.04
C ASP A 344 13.01 34.83 -2.19
N ASP A 345 14.18 34.26 -1.88
CA ASP A 345 15.01 33.55 -2.86
C ASP A 345 14.35 32.25 -3.33
N LEU A 346 13.63 31.52 -2.45
CA LEU A 346 12.84 30.34 -2.83
C LEU A 346 11.70 30.71 -3.77
N MET A 347 11.02 31.84 -3.54
CA MET A 347 10.04 32.39 -4.47
C MET A 347 10.69 32.77 -5.80
N GLN A 348 11.84 33.44 -5.79
CA GLN A 348 12.59 33.75 -7.02
C GLN A 348 13.06 32.49 -7.76
N MET A 349 13.49 31.45 -7.06
CA MET A 349 13.87 30.16 -7.66
C MET A 349 12.67 29.44 -8.27
N LEU A 350 11.49 29.50 -7.65
CA LEU A 350 10.26 28.96 -8.24
C LEU A 350 9.89 29.74 -9.53
N VAL A 351 9.93 31.07 -9.47
CA VAL A 351 9.66 31.97 -10.61
C VAL A 351 10.70 31.85 -11.73
N LEU A 352 11.95 31.47 -11.42
CA LEU A 352 13.01 31.22 -12.42
C LEU A 352 13.03 29.77 -12.95
N LEU A 353 12.36 28.83 -12.26
CA LEU A 353 12.06 27.52 -12.81
C LEU A 353 10.89 27.60 -13.79
N ASP A 354 9.80 28.23 -13.36
CA ASP A 354 8.60 28.46 -14.16
C ASP A 354 7.86 29.72 -13.66
N ARG A 355 7.96 30.80 -14.43
CA ARG A 355 7.35 32.09 -14.11
C ARG A 355 5.83 32.08 -14.22
N GLU A 356 5.27 31.23 -15.08
CA GLU A 356 3.84 31.17 -15.35
C GLU A 356 3.11 30.33 -14.30
N HIS A 357 3.77 29.35 -13.67
CA HIS A 357 3.15 28.39 -12.74
C HIS A 357 3.54 28.55 -11.26
N ALA A 358 4.54 29.37 -10.94
CA ALA A 358 5.01 29.58 -9.57
C ALA A 358 3.92 29.97 -8.54
N PRO A 359 3.10 31.04 -8.73
CA PRO A 359 2.04 31.40 -7.77
C PRO A 359 1.02 30.29 -7.48
N LEU A 360 0.85 29.33 -8.39
CA LEU A 360 -0.08 28.23 -8.22
C LEU A 360 0.52 27.10 -7.41
N VAL A 361 1.76 26.72 -7.70
CA VAL A 361 2.44 25.69 -6.91
C VAL A 361 2.49 26.14 -5.44
N GLN A 362 2.67 27.44 -5.20
CA GLN A 362 2.47 28.07 -3.90
C GLN A 362 1.04 27.90 -3.34
N ASN A 363 -0.01 28.16 -4.13
CA ASN A 363 -1.42 27.96 -3.72
C ASN A 363 -1.77 26.50 -3.43
N TYR A 364 -1.35 25.55 -4.26
CA TYR A 364 -1.56 24.11 -4.04
C TYR A 364 -0.89 23.63 -2.76
N MET A 365 0.31 24.13 -2.47
CA MET A 365 0.96 23.87 -1.19
C MET A 365 0.20 24.50 -0.03
N ALA A 366 -0.30 25.74 -0.19
CA ALA A 366 -1.15 26.39 0.80
C ALA A 366 -2.47 25.63 1.04
N ASP A 367 -3.10 25.06 0.02
CA ASP A 367 -4.31 24.22 0.10
C ASP A 367 -4.03 22.91 0.84
N VAL A 368 -2.93 22.19 0.54
CA VAL A 368 -2.51 21.01 1.30
C VAL A 368 -2.26 21.36 2.77
N ILE A 369 -1.59 22.49 3.04
CA ILE A 369 -1.32 23.01 4.39
C ILE A 369 -2.64 23.34 5.11
N GLN A 370 -3.57 24.01 4.43
CA GLN A 370 -4.81 24.51 5.02
C GLN A 370 -5.84 23.38 5.24
N ALA A 371 -5.89 22.39 4.34
CA ALA A 371 -6.60 21.14 4.58
C ALA A 371 -6.00 20.39 5.77
N HIS A 372 -4.66 20.31 5.85
CA HIS A 372 -3.99 19.66 6.97
C HIS A 372 -4.23 20.39 8.31
N ARG A 373 -4.40 21.72 8.33
CA ARG A 373 -4.86 22.46 9.53
C ARG A 373 -6.25 22.04 10.00
N VAL A 374 -7.10 21.49 9.13
CA VAL A 374 -8.53 21.24 9.37
C VAL A 374 -8.84 19.74 9.54
N GLU A 375 -8.36 18.89 8.64
CA GLU A 375 -8.28 17.43 8.82
C GLU A 375 -6.85 16.99 8.46
N PRO A 376 -5.97 16.72 9.45
CA PRO A 376 -4.55 16.50 9.20
C PRO A 376 -4.29 15.21 8.42
N LEU A 377 -3.86 15.44 7.19
CA LEU A 377 -3.59 14.46 6.14
C LEU A 377 -2.47 13.46 6.47
N VAL A 378 -1.52 13.89 7.30
CA VAL A 378 -0.18 13.31 7.49
C VAL A 378 0.28 13.52 8.94
N ARG A 379 1.45 13.01 9.34
CA ARG A 379 1.92 13.06 10.74
C ARG A 379 2.85 14.24 11.05
N LEU A 380 3.25 14.99 10.03
CA LEU A 380 4.06 16.20 10.14
C LEU A 380 3.28 17.35 10.81
N GLY A 381 4.00 18.30 11.41
CA GLY A 381 3.44 19.59 11.81
C GLY A 381 3.55 20.62 10.70
N GLU A 382 2.73 21.67 10.74
CA GLU A 382 2.53 22.63 9.64
C GLU A 382 3.82 23.12 8.96
N GLN A 383 4.75 23.74 9.70
CA GLN A 383 6.01 24.23 9.13
C GLN A 383 6.89 23.13 8.51
N ALA A 384 6.83 21.90 9.03
CA ALA A 384 7.54 20.76 8.47
C ALA A 384 6.87 20.24 7.19
N LEU A 385 5.54 20.33 7.10
CA LEU A 385 4.78 20.09 5.88
C LEU A 385 5.04 21.18 4.84
N THR A 386 5.03 22.47 5.20
CA THR A 386 5.41 23.58 4.32
C THR A 386 6.83 23.42 3.76
N HIS A 387 7.80 23.06 4.62
CA HIS A 387 9.18 22.78 4.21
C HIS A 387 9.26 21.56 3.28
N LEU A 388 8.56 20.46 3.60
CA LEU A 388 8.54 19.27 2.75
C LEU A 388 7.90 19.56 1.39
N LEU A 389 6.80 20.32 1.36
CA LEU A 389 6.13 20.74 0.14
C LEU A 389 7.03 21.62 -0.73
N TRP A 390 7.73 22.61 -0.15
CA TRP A 390 8.76 23.38 -0.88
C TRP A 390 9.85 22.49 -1.47
N VAL A 391 10.32 21.50 -0.71
CA VAL A 391 11.34 20.54 -1.18
C VAL A 391 10.83 19.63 -2.30
N LEU A 392 9.62 19.09 -2.18
CA LEU A 392 9.03 18.22 -3.20
C LEU A 392 8.71 19.02 -4.47
N ALA A 393 8.04 20.18 -4.33
CA ALA A 393 7.66 21.02 -5.46
C ALA A 393 8.88 21.55 -6.24
N LEU A 394 9.85 22.16 -5.56
CA LEU A 394 11.06 22.68 -6.24
C LEU A 394 11.91 21.56 -6.84
N ALA A 395 12.01 20.38 -6.20
CA ALA A 395 12.68 19.23 -6.79
C ALA A 395 11.92 18.69 -8.02
N GLN A 396 10.59 18.67 -7.99
CA GLN A 396 9.76 18.16 -9.07
C GLN A 396 9.81 19.10 -10.29
N MET A 397 9.62 20.41 -10.10
CA MET A 397 9.74 21.39 -11.18
C MET A 397 11.17 21.47 -11.74
N ALA A 398 12.21 21.32 -10.90
CA ALA A 398 13.59 21.27 -11.36
C ALA A 398 13.95 19.97 -12.12
N ARG A 399 13.14 18.90 -12.02
CA ARG A 399 13.24 17.70 -12.88
C ARG A 399 12.46 17.82 -14.20
N GLN A 400 11.46 18.70 -14.29
CA GLN A 400 10.52 18.77 -15.41
C GLN A 400 10.85 19.84 -16.46
N SER A 401 12.05 20.45 -16.42
CA SER A 401 12.45 21.51 -17.35
C SER A 401 12.66 20.98 -18.78
N GLY A 402 11.57 20.95 -19.57
CA GLY A 402 11.56 20.51 -20.97
C GLY A 402 10.20 19.97 -21.42
N SER A 403 9.43 19.37 -20.52
CA SER A 403 8.02 19.05 -20.78
C SER A 403 7.14 20.27 -20.46
N GLN A 404 5.98 20.39 -21.11
CA GLN A 404 4.86 21.12 -20.51
C GLN A 404 4.70 20.67 -19.05
N PHE A 405 4.51 21.62 -18.15
CA PHE A 405 4.13 21.28 -16.79
C PHE A 405 2.77 20.54 -16.84
N ASN A 406 2.41 19.77 -15.82
CA ASN A 406 1.01 19.47 -15.62
C ASN A 406 0.71 19.28 -14.14
N ARG A 407 -0.24 20.09 -13.58
CA ARG A 407 -1.11 19.86 -12.39
C ARG A 407 -1.21 18.39 -12.06
N ARG A 408 -1.37 17.65 -13.14
CA ARG A 408 -1.56 16.24 -13.30
C ARG A 408 -0.39 15.45 -12.71
N VAL A 409 0.71 15.16 -13.40
CA VAL A 409 1.80 14.42 -12.76
C VAL A 409 2.37 15.24 -11.61
N PHE A 410 2.22 16.57 -11.63
CA PHE A 410 2.57 17.42 -10.50
C PHE A 410 1.88 16.99 -9.20
N VAL A 411 0.61 17.33 -8.98
CA VAL A 411 -0.11 17.04 -7.74
C VAL A 411 -0.40 15.55 -7.59
N GLY A 412 -0.70 14.86 -8.70
CA GLY A 412 -0.91 13.42 -8.68
C GLY A 412 0.34 12.69 -8.18
N THR A 413 1.55 13.08 -8.58
CA THR A 413 2.79 12.47 -8.05
C THR A 413 3.18 13.10 -6.71
N LEU A 414 3.00 14.40 -6.48
CA LEU A 414 3.19 15.04 -5.18
C LEU A 414 2.42 14.34 -4.05
N LEU A 415 1.19 13.87 -4.33
CA LEU A 415 0.37 13.12 -3.38
C LEU A 415 0.64 11.61 -3.38
N ARG A 416 1.32 11.06 -4.40
CA ARG A 416 1.92 9.72 -4.33
C ARG A 416 3.17 9.77 -3.43
N ASP A 417 4.10 10.67 -3.75
CA ASP A 417 5.32 10.97 -2.99
C ASP A 417 5.01 11.34 -1.53
N LEU A 418 3.92 12.08 -1.25
CA LEU A 418 3.46 12.38 0.11
C LEU A 418 2.88 11.14 0.81
N ALA A 419 2.08 10.31 0.11
CA ALA A 419 1.58 9.03 0.66
C ALA A 419 2.73 8.06 0.98
N GLU A 420 3.76 8.01 0.12
CA GLU A 420 4.92 7.14 0.23
C GLU A 420 5.96 7.65 1.25
N HIS A 421 6.09 8.98 1.43
CA HIS A 421 6.88 9.59 2.49
C HIS A 421 6.27 9.34 3.88
N GLU A 422 4.93 9.35 3.99
CA GLU A 422 4.20 9.20 5.25
C GLU A 422 3.65 7.78 5.49
N ALA A 423 3.89 6.86 4.57
CA ALA A 423 3.49 5.45 4.57
C ALA A 423 1.97 5.21 4.76
N ILE A 424 1.15 5.89 3.94
CA ILE A 424 -0.31 5.77 3.94
C ILE A 424 -0.75 5.06 2.64
N PRO A 425 -1.63 4.04 2.68
CA PRO A 425 -2.19 3.44 1.47
C PRO A 425 -2.88 4.49 0.61
N LEU A 426 -2.62 4.47 -0.69
CA LEU A 426 -3.01 5.58 -1.55
C LEU A 426 -4.51 5.92 -1.45
N PRO A 427 -5.48 4.98 -1.62
CA PRO A 427 -6.91 5.27 -1.46
C PRO A 427 -7.31 5.93 -0.11
N ASP A 428 -6.57 5.71 0.98
CA ASP A 428 -6.89 6.23 2.32
C ASP A 428 -6.42 7.67 2.52
N LEU A 429 -5.22 8.05 2.05
CA LEU A 429 -4.80 9.46 2.02
C LEU A 429 -5.78 10.27 1.17
N LEU A 430 -6.11 9.69 0.03
CA LEU A 430 -7.02 10.18 -0.98
C LEU A 430 -8.42 10.46 -0.41
N ALA A 431 -9.05 9.47 0.23
CA ALA A 431 -10.32 9.66 0.91
C ALA A 431 -10.28 10.69 2.06
N THR A 432 -9.09 11.04 2.57
CA THR A 432 -8.88 11.94 3.71
C THR A 432 -8.64 13.39 3.29
N LEU A 433 -7.84 13.62 2.24
CA LEU A 433 -7.69 14.93 1.59
C LEU A 433 -9.05 15.52 1.17
N ARG A 434 -9.94 14.64 0.72
CA ARG A 434 -11.32 14.97 0.31
C ARG A 434 -12.13 15.61 1.42
N ARG A 435 -11.95 15.16 2.65
CA ARG A 435 -12.74 15.63 3.78
C ARG A 435 -12.15 16.91 4.37
N GLY A 436 -10.82 17.00 4.46
CA GLY A 436 -10.13 18.19 4.99
C GLY A 436 -10.35 19.45 4.15
N LEU A 437 -10.03 19.38 2.85
CA LEU A 437 -10.29 20.49 1.94
C LEU A 437 -11.80 20.83 1.89
N ALA A 438 -12.69 19.84 2.00
CA ALA A 438 -14.14 20.09 1.96
C ALA A 438 -14.65 20.84 3.19
N VAL A 439 -13.89 20.92 4.28
CA VAL A 439 -14.22 21.77 5.42
C VAL A 439 -13.54 23.14 5.29
N VAL A 440 -12.36 23.23 4.68
CA VAL A 440 -11.72 24.51 4.30
C VAL A 440 -12.63 25.33 3.38
N PHE A 441 -13.02 24.78 2.23
CA PHE A 441 -13.79 25.52 1.22
C PHE A 441 -15.28 25.67 1.58
N ARG A 442 -15.76 25.05 2.68
CA ARG A 442 -17.05 25.36 3.31
C ARG A 442 -16.98 26.45 4.40
N THR A 443 -15.79 26.86 4.84
CA THR A 443 -15.62 27.83 5.93
C THR A 443 -14.93 29.13 5.51
N ALA A 444 -14.08 29.10 4.48
CA ALA A 444 -13.51 30.31 3.88
C ALA A 444 -14.32 30.75 2.64
N LYS A 445 -14.61 32.06 2.51
CA LYS A 445 -15.07 32.66 1.24
C LYS A 445 -13.90 32.85 0.26
N ILE A 446 -13.26 31.74 -0.08
CA ILE A 446 -12.28 31.61 -1.16
C ILE A 446 -12.98 30.77 -2.25
N PRO A 447 -12.85 31.07 -3.56
CA PRO A 447 -13.50 30.30 -4.63
C PRO A 447 -13.21 28.80 -4.52
N GLY A 448 -14.11 27.96 -5.06
CA GLY A 448 -14.57 26.67 -4.49
C GLY A 448 -13.55 25.54 -4.18
N GLY A 449 -12.26 25.79 -4.35
CA GLY A 449 -11.14 24.96 -3.96
C GLY A 449 -10.31 24.55 -5.15
N SER A 450 -8.99 24.76 -5.09
CA SER A 450 -8.07 24.57 -6.25
C SER A 450 -7.42 23.18 -6.31
N LEU A 451 -7.56 22.38 -5.25
CA LEU A 451 -7.00 21.02 -5.11
C LEU A 451 -8.03 19.86 -5.08
N LEU A 452 -9.27 20.09 -4.67
CA LEU A 452 -10.14 19.03 -4.18
C LEU A 452 -10.81 18.17 -5.26
N ASP A 453 -10.68 18.12 -6.60
CA ASP A 453 -11.65 17.36 -7.51
C ASP A 453 -11.08 16.30 -8.42
N LEU A 454 -9.89 15.83 -8.10
CA LEU A 454 -9.21 14.89 -8.97
C LEU A 454 -8.91 13.55 -8.28
N LEU A 455 -9.78 13.13 -7.33
CA LEU A 455 -9.79 11.79 -6.72
C LEU A 455 -10.48 10.81 -7.61
N ASP A 456 -11.77 11.08 -7.85
CA ASP A 456 -12.73 9.98 -7.67
C ASP A 456 -12.54 8.89 -8.72
N ALA A 457 -11.85 9.22 -9.80
CA ALA A 457 -11.47 8.33 -10.87
C ALA A 457 -10.10 7.64 -10.71
N LEU A 458 -9.46 7.63 -9.54
CA LEU A 458 -8.44 6.61 -9.26
C LEU A 458 -9.06 5.27 -8.85
N LEU A 459 -10.38 5.17 -8.78
CA LEU A 459 -11.09 4.14 -8.00
C LEU A 459 -11.89 3.13 -8.86
N ALA A 460 -11.71 3.06 -10.19
CA ALA A 460 -12.71 2.47 -11.10
C ALA A 460 -12.43 1.11 -11.81
N ASP A 461 -11.19 0.67 -12.07
CA ASP A 461 -10.88 -0.25 -13.19
C ASP A 461 -10.56 -1.75 -12.83
N LEU A 462 -11.39 -2.79 -13.20
CA LEU A 462 -11.21 -4.22 -12.78
C LEU A 462 -11.50 -5.45 -13.76
N THR A 463 -12.53 -6.31 -13.57
CA THR A 463 -12.48 -7.82 -13.76
C THR A 463 -13.28 -8.55 -14.89
N ALA A 464 -12.85 -9.78 -15.32
CA ALA A 464 -13.62 -10.80 -16.12
C ALA A 464 -13.10 -12.29 -15.98
N ALA A 465 -13.78 -13.36 -16.50
CA ALA A 465 -13.37 -14.80 -16.33
C ALA A 465 -13.72 -15.94 -17.41
N PRO A 466 -14.64 -16.95 -17.24
CA PRO A 466 -14.22 -18.38 -16.99
C PRO A 466 -14.42 -19.61 -17.99
N THR A 467 -15.43 -19.71 -18.86
CA THR A 467 -16.35 -20.91 -18.98
C THR A 467 -15.92 -22.39 -19.32
N GLU A 468 -15.78 -22.82 -20.60
CA GLU A 468 -16.28 -24.13 -21.16
C GLU A 468 -15.85 -25.52 -20.60
N ALA A 469 -14.71 -25.65 -19.92
CA ALA A 469 -13.95 -26.92 -19.87
C ALA A 469 -14.57 -28.12 -19.08
N LEU A 470 -15.70 -27.94 -18.40
CA LEU A 470 -16.27 -28.95 -17.48
C LEU A 470 -16.93 -30.15 -18.18
N ALA A 471 -17.42 -30.00 -19.41
CA ALA A 471 -18.18 -31.05 -20.10
C ALA A 471 -17.33 -32.29 -20.47
N GLY A 472 -16.06 -32.10 -20.83
CA GLY A 472 -15.16 -33.20 -21.17
C GLY A 472 -14.80 -34.10 -20.00
N VAL A 473 -14.73 -33.54 -18.79
CA VAL A 473 -14.47 -34.29 -17.54
C VAL A 473 -15.64 -35.21 -17.20
N GLU A 474 -16.87 -34.78 -17.41
CA GLU A 474 -18.07 -35.58 -17.13
C GLU A 474 -18.14 -36.86 -17.98
N ALA A 475 -17.72 -36.79 -19.24
CA ALA A 475 -17.65 -37.96 -20.11
C ALA A 475 -16.63 -39.00 -19.60
N TYR A 476 -15.45 -38.54 -19.16
CA TYR A 476 -14.38 -39.38 -18.63
C TYR A 476 -14.80 -40.12 -17.36
N LEU A 477 -15.42 -39.43 -16.41
CA LEU A 477 -15.84 -40.03 -15.14
C LEU A 477 -16.98 -41.04 -15.29
N ARG A 478 -17.81 -40.93 -16.34
CA ARG A 478 -18.87 -41.91 -16.69
C ARG A 478 -18.40 -43.04 -17.63
N GLY A 479 -17.11 -43.36 -17.65
CA GLY A 479 -16.59 -44.47 -18.46
C GLY A 479 -16.41 -44.19 -19.95
N ARG A 480 -16.94 -43.07 -20.49
CA ARG A 480 -17.05 -42.82 -21.93
C ARG A 480 -15.73 -42.29 -22.53
N ARG A 481 -15.52 -42.54 -23.83
CA ARG A 481 -14.47 -41.85 -24.61
C ARG A 481 -14.83 -40.37 -24.75
N ALA A 482 -13.98 -39.49 -24.24
CA ALA A 482 -14.05 -38.06 -24.50
C ALA A 482 -13.32 -37.72 -25.81
N ALA A 483 -13.78 -36.68 -26.51
CA ALA A 483 -13.05 -36.07 -27.62
C ALA A 483 -12.25 -34.87 -27.10
N GLY A 484 -10.96 -34.79 -27.45
CA GLY A 484 -10.04 -33.75 -26.98
C GLY A 484 -8.88 -34.28 -26.13
N PRO A 485 -8.07 -33.40 -25.51
CA PRO A 485 -6.96 -33.78 -24.64
C PRO A 485 -7.44 -34.57 -23.41
N SER A 486 -6.62 -35.51 -22.92
CA SER A 486 -7.00 -36.47 -21.88
C SER A 486 -7.59 -35.78 -20.62
N PRO A 487 -8.88 -36.00 -20.29
CA PRO A 487 -9.53 -35.28 -19.18
C PRO A 487 -8.93 -35.59 -17.81
N ALA A 488 -8.26 -36.74 -17.65
CA ALA A 488 -7.47 -37.07 -16.47
C ALA A 488 -6.41 -35.99 -16.14
N LEU A 489 -5.80 -35.38 -17.18
CA LEU A 489 -4.82 -34.30 -17.03
C LEU A 489 -5.47 -32.93 -16.79
N MET A 490 -6.78 -32.79 -17.05
CA MET A 490 -7.53 -31.55 -16.83
C MET A 490 -8.12 -31.47 -15.42
N LEU A 491 -8.45 -32.62 -14.79
CA LEU A 491 -9.03 -32.70 -13.45
C LEU A 491 -8.28 -31.88 -12.38
N PRO A 492 -6.94 -31.99 -12.20
CA PRO A 492 -6.22 -31.20 -11.20
C PRO A 492 -6.24 -29.69 -11.50
N ARG A 493 -6.15 -29.30 -12.77
CA ARG A 493 -6.18 -27.89 -13.17
C ARG A 493 -7.56 -27.26 -12.93
N LEU A 494 -8.63 -28.00 -13.19
CA LEU A 494 -10.00 -27.54 -12.94
C LEU A 494 -10.36 -27.51 -11.45
N ALA A 495 -9.84 -28.43 -10.64
CA ALA A 495 -9.94 -28.34 -9.18
C ALA A 495 -9.28 -27.07 -8.63
N ALA A 496 -8.09 -26.71 -9.13
CA ALA A 496 -7.34 -25.55 -8.67
C ALA A 496 -7.90 -24.20 -9.16
N SER A 497 -8.51 -24.14 -10.35
CA SER A 497 -8.93 -22.88 -10.99
C SER A 497 -10.45 -22.65 -11.00
N HIS A 498 -11.26 -23.71 -11.04
CA HIS A 498 -12.70 -23.65 -11.28
C HIS A 498 -13.49 -24.63 -10.38
N GLY A 499 -13.00 -24.85 -9.16
CA GLY A 499 -13.43 -25.92 -8.25
C GLY A 499 -14.94 -25.96 -7.96
N ALA A 500 -15.65 -24.83 -7.93
CA ALA A 500 -17.10 -24.78 -7.70
C ALA A 500 -17.91 -25.49 -8.81
N GLY A 501 -17.46 -25.41 -10.07
CA GLY A 501 -18.06 -26.13 -11.18
C GLY A 501 -17.80 -27.63 -11.10
N LEU A 502 -16.54 -28.00 -10.79
CA LEU A 502 -16.15 -29.40 -10.63
C LEU A 502 -16.85 -30.09 -9.43
N ALA A 503 -17.00 -29.40 -8.30
CA ALA A 503 -17.74 -29.90 -7.13
C ALA A 503 -19.22 -30.14 -7.45
N THR A 504 -19.80 -29.36 -8.36
CA THR A 504 -21.20 -29.53 -8.78
C THR A 504 -21.35 -30.75 -9.71
N LEU A 505 -20.37 -31.02 -10.57
CA LEU A 505 -20.29 -32.26 -11.34
C LEU A 505 -20.09 -33.49 -10.43
N VAL A 506 -19.12 -33.47 -9.53
CA VAL A 506 -18.80 -34.63 -8.66
C VAL A 506 -19.98 -34.97 -7.75
N ARG A 507 -20.65 -33.99 -7.12
CA ARG A 507 -21.87 -34.23 -6.35
C ARG A 507 -23.00 -34.86 -7.16
N ARG A 508 -23.15 -34.51 -8.44
CA ARG A 508 -24.12 -35.14 -9.36
C ARG A 508 -23.76 -36.58 -9.71
N LEU A 509 -22.48 -36.94 -9.71
CA LEU A 509 -22.02 -38.32 -9.91
C LEU A 509 -22.11 -39.16 -8.63
N ALA A 510 -21.88 -38.57 -7.46
CA ALA A 510 -22.04 -39.23 -6.16
C ALA A 510 -23.50 -39.57 -5.82
N ALA A 511 -24.46 -38.89 -6.44
CA ALA A 511 -25.88 -39.20 -6.34
C ALA A 511 -26.36 -40.37 -7.24
N ASP A 512 -25.46 -40.99 -8.03
CA ASP A 512 -25.74 -42.10 -8.93
C ASP A 512 -24.95 -43.35 -8.49
N PRO A 513 -25.56 -44.29 -7.72
CA PRO A 513 -24.86 -45.45 -7.19
C PRO A 513 -24.32 -46.42 -8.26
N ALA A 514 -24.84 -46.38 -9.49
CA ALA A 514 -24.36 -47.23 -10.58
C ALA A 514 -23.09 -46.66 -11.23
N VAL A 515 -22.92 -45.34 -11.21
CA VAL A 515 -21.76 -44.63 -11.78
C VAL A 515 -20.69 -44.33 -10.73
N TRP A 516 -21.08 -44.08 -9.47
CA TRP A 516 -20.18 -43.57 -8.44
C TRP A 516 -18.94 -44.44 -8.16
N PRO A 517 -19.01 -45.78 -8.06
CA PRO A 517 -17.82 -46.60 -7.81
C PRO A 517 -16.75 -46.46 -8.91
N GLN A 518 -17.16 -46.46 -10.18
CA GLN A 518 -16.26 -46.25 -11.33
C GLN A 518 -15.75 -44.81 -11.40
N ALA A 519 -16.57 -43.82 -11.03
CA ALA A 519 -16.14 -42.44 -10.92
C ALA A 519 -15.11 -42.26 -9.79
N VAL A 520 -15.26 -42.94 -8.65
CA VAL A 520 -14.30 -42.93 -7.53
C VAL A 520 -12.95 -43.48 -7.95
N GLU A 521 -12.89 -44.60 -8.66
CA GLU A 521 -11.63 -45.13 -9.19
C GLU A 521 -10.95 -44.11 -10.12
N ARG A 522 -11.69 -43.54 -11.08
CA ARG A 522 -11.18 -42.55 -12.04
C ARG A 522 -10.87 -41.17 -11.43
N LEU A 523 -11.45 -40.84 -10.30
CA LEU A 523 -11.07 -39.68 -9.50
C LEU A 523 -9.79 -39.96 -8.73
N LEU A 524 -9.66 -41.14 -8.08
CA LEU A 524 -8.47 -41.56 -7.35
C LEU A 524 -7.25 -41.81 -8.25
N GLU A 525 -7.43 -42.03 -9.55
CA GLU A 525 -6.37 -42.00 -10.57
C GLU A 525 -5.69 -40.62 -10.65
N ALA A 526 -6.46 -39.53 -10.55
CA ALA A 526 -6.04 -38.17 -10.93
C ALA A 526 -6.02 -37.14 -9.79
N LEU A 527 -6.70 -37.40 -8.67
CA LEU A 527 -6.86 -36.49 -7.52
C LEU A 527 -6.51 -37.19 -6.21
N THR A 528 -6.11 -36.42 -5.19
CA THR A 528 -5.93 -36.96 -3.83
C THR A 528 -7.28 -37.29 -3.17
N PRO A 529 -7.35 -38.23 -2.22
CA PRO A 529 -8.57 -38.50 -1.46
C PRO A 529 -9.16 -37.21 -0.83
N GLU A 530 -8.30 -36.31 -0.34
CA GLU A 530 -8.68 -35.01 0.21
C GLU A 530 -9.31 -34.09 -0.84
N ASP A 531 -8.75 -34.00 -2.05
CA ASP A 531 -9.34 -33.23 -3.15
C ASP A 531 -10.69 -33.82 -3.55
N ILE A 532 -10.86 -35.14 -3.55
CA ILE A 532 -12.14 -35.81 -3.86
C ILE A 532 -13.18 -35.51 -2.78
N VAL A 533 -12.82 -35.68 -1.49
CA VAL A 533 -13.69 -35.36 -0.35
C VAL A 533 -14.16 -33.91 -0.41
N ARG A 534 -13.28 -32.95 -0.72
CA ARG A 534 -13.62 -31.53 -0.92
C ARG A 534 -14.64 -31.28 -2.05
N LEU A 535 -14.76 -32.20 -3.01
CA LEU A 535 -15.72 -32.14 -4.13
C LEU A 535 -17.05 -32.87 -3.85
N LEU A 536 -17.21 -33.54 -2.69
CA LEU A 536 -18.46 -34.22 -2.27
C LEU A 536 -19.50 -33.26 -1.65
N SER A 537 -20.62 -33.80 -1.16
CA SER A 537 -21.58 -33.05 -0.35
C SER A 537 -21.04 -32.81 1.08
N PRO A 538 -21.47 -31.76 1.79
CA PRO A 538 -21.12 -31.54 3.20
C PRO A 538 -21.60 -32.62 4.19
N ALA A 539 -22.49 -33.53 3.77
CA ALA A 539 -22.87 -34.70 4.56
C ALA A 539 -21.90 -35.86 4.33
N ASP A 540 -21.48 -36.07 3.09
CA ASP A 540 -20.59 -37.17 2.70
C ASP A 540 -19.13 -36.86 3.02
N GLN A 541 -18.75 -35.57 3.09
CA GLN A 541 -17.51 -35.09 3.70
C GLN A 541 -17.38 -35.57 5.15
N LYS A 542 -18.42 -35.34 5.98
CA LYS A 542 -18.44 -35.75 7.37
C LYS A 542 -18.38 -37.27 7.52
N ARG A 543 -19.14 -38.01 6.72
CA ARG A 543 -19.08 -39.48 6.66
C ARG A 543 -17.68 -39.96 6.28
N ALA A 544 -17.04 -39.36 5.27
CA ALA A 544 -15.69 -39.71 4.83
C ALA A 544 -14.64 -39.49 5.93
N LEU A 545 -14.73 -38.38 6.66
CA LEU A 545 -13.81 -38.06 7.77
C LEU A 545 -14.02 -38.99 8.97
N VAL A 546 -15.27 -39.32 9.32
CA VAL A 546 -15.58 -40.32 10.37
C VAL A 546 -15.03 -41.71 9.97
N LEU A 547 -15.18 -42.11 8.71
CA LEU A 547 -14.62 -43.36 8.19
C LEU A 547 -13.07 -43.37 8.24
N ALA A 548 -12.43 -42.28 7.81
CA ALA A 548 -10.97 -42.15 7.82
C ALA A 548 -10.38 -42.19 9.24
N SER A 549 -11.10 -41.66 10.23
CA SER A 549 -10.69 -41.69 11.64
C SER A 549 -10.66 -43.10 12.28
N ARG A 550 -11.19 -44.11 11.59
CA ARG A 550 -11.27 -45.52 12.03
C ARG A 550 -10.29 -46.46 11.31
N LEU A 551 -9.29 -45.91 10.61
CA LEU A 551 -8.29 -46.67 9.86
C LEU A 551 -6.88 -46.50 10.46
N ASP A 552 -6.28 -47.61 10.90
CA ASP A 552 -4.82 -47.71 11.00
C ASP A 552 -4.26 -47.72 9.56
N PHE A 553 -3.26 -46.88 9.27
CA PHE A 553 -2.60 -46.81 7.96
C PHE A 553 -1.09 -47.12 8.08
N PRO A 554 -0.65 -48.38 7.91
CA PRO A 554 0.77 -48.74 7.94
C PRO A 554 1.49 -48.60 6.59
N ASP A 555 0.76 -48.60 5.45
CA ASP A 555 1.32 -48.60 4.09
C ASP A 555 0.49 -47.69 3.13
N PRO A 556 1.11 -46.70 2.46
CA PRO A 556 0.47 -45.87 1.42
C PRO A 556 -0.13 -46.66 0.23
N ARG A 557 0.31 -47.90 -0.02
CA ARG A 557 -0.26 -48.78 -1.06
C ARG A 557 -1.61 -49.37 -0.64
N GLU A 558 -1.86 -49.51 0.67
CA GLU A 558 -3.17 -49.89 1.20
C GLU A 558 -4.11 -48.68 1.32
N GLU A 559 -3.57 -47.49 1.60
CA GLU A 559 -4.31 -46.23 1.70
C GLU A 559 -5.23 -45.98 0.49
N ARG A 560 -4.72 -46.04 -0.75
CA ARG A 560 -5.53 -45.80 -1.97
C ARG A 560 -6.67 -46.81 -2.14
N ARG A 561 -6.47 -48.07 -1.70
CA ARG A 561 -7.50 -49.13 -1.74
C ARG A 561 -8.54 -48.95 -0.63
N ALA A 562 -8.11 -48.59 0.57
CA ALA A 562 -8.99 -48.25 1.67
C ALA A 562 -9.90 -47.06 1.30
N TRP A 563 -9.32 -45.99 0.73
CA TRP A 563 -10.09 -44.84 0.23
C TRP A 563 -11.03 -45.19 -0.92
N ALA A 564 -10.65 -46.05 -1.86
CA ALA A 564 -11.56 -46.51 -2.92
C ALA A 564 -12.80 -47.22 -2.35
N VAL A 565 -12.61 -48.19 -1.44
CA VAL A 565 -13.72 -48.91 -0.79
C VAL A 565 -14.55 -48.01 0.11
N LEU A 566 -13.93 -47.05 0.79
CA LEU A 566 -14.56 -46.05 1.65
C LEU A 566 -15.45 -45.11 0.83
N LEU A 567 -14.88 -44.45 -0.18
CA LEU A 567 -15.56 -43.44 -1.00
C LEU A 567 -16.67 -44.07 -1.84
N ALA A 568 -16.47 -45.26 -2.42
CA ALA A 568 -17.51 -45.96 -3.17
C ALA A 568 -18.74 -46.30 -2.30
N ARG A 569 -18.54 -46.62 -1.02
CA ARG A 569 -19.64 -46.94 -0.08
C ARG A 569 -20.44 -45.73 0.40
N LEU A 570 -19.91 -44.51 0.30
CA LEU A 570 -20.62 -43.29 0.73
C LEU A 570 -21.97 -43.10 0.02
N ALA A 571 -22.05 -43.42 -1.27
CA ALA A 571 -23.28 -43.30 -2.05
C ALA A 571 -24.34 -44.40 -1.76
N GLY A 572 -23.94 -45.51 -1.13
CA GLY A 572 -24.83 -46.65 -0.88
C GLY A 572 -25.73 -46.50 0.36
N GLY A 573 -25.39 -45.62 1.30
CA GLY A 573 -26.12 -45.43 2.55
C GLY A 573 -25.97 -46.55 3.60
N ASP A 574 -25.34 -47.68 3.24
CA ASP A 574 -25.14 -48.84 4.11
C ASP A 574 -24.34 -48.51 5.39
N GLY A 575 -24.89 -48.93 6.52
CA GLY A 575 -24.28 -48.77 7.84
C GLY A 575 -23.03 -49.63 8.05
N LEU A 576 -22.15 -49.17 8.94
CA LEU A 576 -20.77 -49.67 9.11
C LEU A 576 -20.62 -51.07 9.75
N GLY A 577 -21.66 -51.91 9.77
CA GLY A 577 -21.66 -53.22 10.43
C GLY A 577 -20.61 -54.20 9.90
N ALA A 578 -20.17 -54.06 8.64
CA ALA A 578 -19.20 -54.97 8.02
C ALA A 578 -17.72 -54.59 8.23
N ALA A 579 -17.41 -53.45 8.86
CA ALA A 579 -16.03 -52.94 8.99
C ALA A 579 -15.25 -53.48 10.20
N GLY A 580 -15.86 -54.32 11.06
CA GLY A 580 -15.34 -54.77 12.35
C GLY A 580 -14.15 -55.75 12.35
N ARG A 581 -13.17 -55.56 11.45
CA ARG A 581 -11.90 -56.33 11.42
C ARG A 581 -10.64 -55.48 11.20
N TRP A 582 -10.73 -54.16 11.33
CA TRP A 582 -9.56 -53.29 11.50
C TRP A 582 -9.39 -52.97 13.00
N HIS A 583 -8.14 -52.89 13.46
CA HIS A 583 -7.66 -52.88 14.86
C HIS A 583 -7.72 -54.21 15.66
N ARG A 584 -6.53 -54.77 15.93
CA ARG A 584 -6.21 -55.34 17.25
C ARG A 584 -4.70 -55.21 17.55
N ARG A 585 -4.35 -54.47 18.60
CA ARG A 585 -2.98 -54.21 19.14
C ARG A 585 -2.06 -53.27 18.35
N ALA A 586 -2.21 -51.96 18.62
CA ALA A 586 -1.08 -51.03 18.76
C ALA A 586 -1.48 -49.89 19.72
N GLY A 587 -0.50 -49.17 20.27
CA GLY A 587 -0.76 -48.01 21.16
C GLY A 587 -0.97 -46.73 20.36
N LEU A 588 -2.10 -46.05 20.58
CA LEU A 588 -2.65 -44.93 19.78
C LEU A 588 -1.73 -43.70 19.57
N ILE A 589 -0.55 -43.63 20.21
CA ILE A 589 0.39 -42.49 20.11
C ILE A 589 1.87 -42.94 20.11
N GLN A 590 2.22 -44.05 19.45
CA GLN A 590 3.63 -44.40 19.21
C GLN A 590 4.17 -43.74 17.92
N ARG A 591 4.44 -42.43 18.01
CA ARG A 591 5.22 -41.60 17.07
C ARG A 591 4.71 -41.58 15.62
N PHE A 592 4.06 -40.49 15.25
CA PHE A 592 3.91 -40.07 13.84
C PHE A 592 5.28 -40.06 13.16
N ASP A 593 5.53 -40.96 12.21
CA ASP A 593 6.86 -41.09 11.64
C ASP A 593 7.15 -39.94 10.67
N ARG A 594 8.19 -39.17 11.00
CA ARG A 594 8.79 -38.14 10.16
C ARG A 594 9.17 -38.68 8.78
N MET A 595 9.57 -39.95 8.68
CA MET A 595 9.88 -40.62 7.41
C MET A 595 8.63 -40.85 6.56
N ALA A 596 7.50 -41.26 7.17
CA ALA A 596 6.23 -41.42 6.47
C ALA A 596 5.66 -40.06 6.02
N ALA A 597 5.77 -39.02 6.85
CA ALA A 597 5.37 -37.66 6.50
C ALA A 597 6.19 -37.11 5.32
N LEU A 598 7.50 -37.36 5.33
CA LEU A 598 8.42 -37.05 4.24
C LEU A 598 8.09 -37.85 2.96
N TYR A 599 7.83 -39.15 3.08
CA TYR A 599 7.53 -40.01 1.92
C TYR A 599 6.23 -39.58 1.23
N HIS A 600 5.15 -39.37 2.00
CA HIS A 600 3.90 -38.84 1.49
C HIS A 600 4.09 -37.44 0.88
N LEU A 601 4.87 -36.55 1.53
CA LEU A 601 5.23 -35.23 0.96
C LEU A 601 5.96 -35.32 -0.39
N LEU A 602 6.89 -36.26 -0.54
CA LEU A 602 7.60 -36.47 -1.80
C LEU A 602 6.69 -37.06 -2.90
N GLN A 603 5.75 -37.93 -2.54
CA GLN A 603 4.78 -38.53 -3.46
C GLN A 603 3.66 -37.58 -3.88
N THR A 604 3.05 -36.82 -2.96
CA THR A 604 1.84 -36.02 -3.23
C THR A 604 2.11 -34.51 -3.38
N GLY A 605 3.30 -34.04 -2.98
CA GLY A 605 3.62 -32.62 -2.88
C GLY A 605 2.91 -31.90 -1.72
N ARG A 606 2.26 -32.66 -0.82
CA ARG A 606 1.52 -32.14 0.35
C ARG A 606 1.90 -32.95 1.59
N LEU A 607 1.82 -32.34 2.78
CA LEU A 607 1.89 -33.13 4.01
C LEU A 607 0.60 -33.93 4.19
N PRO A 608 0.67 -35.16 4.75
CA PRO A 608 -0.51 -35.89 5.13
C PRO A 608 -1.24 -35.18 6.27
N TRP A 609 -2.56 -35.31 6.33
CA TRP A 609 -3.43 -34.60 7.28
C TRP A 609 -3.00 -34.78 8.76
N TRP A 610 -2.50 -35.96 9.11
CA TRP A 610 -2.08 -36.28 10.48
C TRP A 610 -0.80 -35.53 10.91
N ALA A 611 -0.01 -34.98 9.99
CA ALA A 611 1.16 -34.16 10.32
C ALA A 611 0.77 -32.89 11.10
N ALA A 612 -0.46 -32.40 10.94
CA ALA A 612 -1.04 -31.28 11.67
C ALA A 612 -1.25 -31.54 13.18
N ILE A 613 -1.54 -32.80 13.53
CA ILE A 613 -1.89 -33.24 14.88
C ILE A 613 -0.78 -34.05 15.57
N ALA A 614 0.39 -34.13 14.93
CA ALA A 614 1.61 -34.63 15.55
C ALA A 614 2.07 -33.71 16.70
N ASP A 615 2.79 -34.29 17.66
CA ASP A 615 3.43 -33.55 18.75
C ASP A 615 4.96 -33.81 18.73
N PRO A 616 5.79 -32.81 18.38
CA PRO A 616 5.42 -31.50 17.83
C PRO A 616 4.84 -31.61 16.41
N PRO A 617 4.05 -30.62 15.95
CA PRO A 617 3.41 -30.64 14.63
C PRO A 617 4.45 -30.63 13.49
N LEU A 618 4.29 -31.54 12.55
CA LEU A 618 5.23 -31.81 11.47
C LEU A 618 4.99 -30.89 10.27
N GLY A 619 5.26 -29.59 10.42
CA GLY A 619 5.31 -28.65 9.29
C GLY A 619 6.37 -29.04 8.24
N GLN A 620 6.30 -28.49 7.03
CA GLN A 620 7.12 -28.95 5.89
C GLN A 620 8.63 -28.84 6.19
N ALA A 621 9.05 -27.73 6.77
CA ALA A 621 10.42 -27.55 7.24
C ALA A 621 10.83 -28.58 8.32
N ALA A 622 9.90 -29.04 9.17
CA ALA A 622 10.16 -30.10 10.15
C ALA A 622 10.25 -31.48 9.49
N ALA A 623 9.39 -31.81 8.53
CA ALA A 623 9.48 -33.07 7.77
C ALA A 623 10.78 -33.17 6.95
N VAL A 624 11.22 -32.07 6.32
CA VAL A 624 12.41 -32.01 5.47
C VAL A 624 13.72 -31.74 6.24
N ALA A 625 13.68 -31.18 7.46
CA ALA A 625 14.90 -30.95 8.24
C ALA A 625 15.64 -32.27 8.55
N GLY A 626 16.93 -32.31 8.18
CA GLY A 626 17.75 -33.52 8.22
C GLY A 626 17.76 -34.35 6.93
N PHE A 627 16.95 -34.00 5.92
CA PHE A 627 16.95 -34.67 4.62
C PHE A 627 18.27 -34.44 3.86
N SER A 628 18.74 -33.19 3.83
CA SER A 628 20.03 -32.82 3.23
C SER A 628 21.22 -33.51 3.90
N THR A 629 21.12 -33.94 5.17
CA THR A 629 22.18 -34.69 5.89
C THR A 629 21.92 -36.20 5.99
N MET A 630 20.88 -36.72 5.34
CA MET A 630 20.52 -38.15 5.41
C MET A 630 21.56 -39.05 4.70
N PRO A 631 21.91 -40.23 5.27
CA PRO A 631 22.84 -41.16 4.63
C PRO A 631 22.39 -41.64 3.23
N PRO A 632 23.31 -41.78 2.25
CA PRO A 632 22.99 -42.22 0.89
C PRO A 632 22.15 -43.50 0.82
N ASP A 633 22.48 -44.52 1.62
CA ASP A 633 21.77 -45.82 1.59
C ASP A 633 20.32 -45.71 2.05
N ARG A 634 20.02 -44.74 2.93
CA ARG A 634 18.67 -44.48 3.43
C ARG A 634 17.82 -43.76 2.39
N LEU A 635 18.45 -42.84 1.65
CA LEU A 635 17.83 -42.15 0.50
C LEU A 635 17.56 -43.11 -0.66
N ARG A 636 18.49 -44.01 -0.97
CA ARG A 636 18.31 -45.04 -2.00
C ARG A 636 17.16 -46.00 -1.67
N ARG A 637 17.05 -46.49 -0.42
CA ARG A 637 15.90 -47.31 0.02
C ARG A 637 14.56 -46.59 -0.18
N LEU A 638 14.47 -45.33 0.25
CA LEU A 638 13.26 -44.50 0.11
C LEU A 638 12.83 -44.31 -1.36
N PHE A 639 13.74 -44.42 -2.32
CA PHE A 639 13.44 -44.37 -3.76
C PHE A 639 13.27 -45.75 -4.42
N ALA A 640 13.86 -46.80 -3.86
CA ALA A 640 13.66 -48.18 -4.30
C ALA A 640 12.21 -48.66 -4.10
N GLU A 641 11.58 -48.22 -3.00
CA GLU A 641 10.17 -48.52 -2.66
C GLU A 641 9.14 -47.83 -3.59
N ALA A 642 9.56 -46.77 -4.30
CA ALA A 642 8.74 -46.05 -5.27
C ALA A 642 8.79 -46.70 -6.68
N GLU A 643 7.66 -46.68 -7.39
CA GLU A 643 7.58 -47.13 -8.79
C GLU A 643 8.42 -46.24 -9.71
N ALA A 644 8.92 -46.82 -10.82
CA ALA A 644 9.82 -46.12 -11.73
C ALA A 644 9.22 -44.83 -12.35
N ALA A 645 7.90 -44.79 -12.52
CA ALA A 645 7.18 -43.61 -13.00
C ALA A 645 7.13 -42.45 -11.99
N ASP A 646 7.22 -42.73 -10.68
CA ASP A 646 7.12 -41.73 -9.61
C ASP A 646 8.46 -41.11 -9.23
N ARG A 647 9.58 -41.81 -9.43
CA ARG A 647 10.92 -41.32 -9.06
C ARG A 647 11.27 -39.94 -9.67
N PRO A 648 10.93 -39.61 -10.94
CA PRO A 648 11.15 -38.27 -11.49
C PRO A 648 10.31 -37.19 -10.78
N ARG A 649 9.07 -37.52 -10.40
CA ARG A 649 8.15 -36.62 -9.68
C ARG A 649 8.64 -36.36 -8.26
N MET A 650 8.99 -37.41 -7.53
CA MET A 650 9.58 -37.31 -6.18
C MET A 650 10.90 -36.52 -6.19
N ALA A 651 11.76 -36.71 -7.20
CA ALA A 651 12.99 -35.95 -7.33
C ALA A 651 12.74 -34.47 -7.70
N ALA A 652 11.72 -34.15 -8.50
CA ALA A 652 11.29 -32.77 -8.72
C ALA A 652 10.81 -32.10 -7.42
N THR A 653 10.05 -32.84 -6.59
CA THR A 653 9.66 -32.38 -5.25
C THR A 653 10.87 -32.12 -4.33
N ILE A 654 11.92 -32.96 -4.39
CA ILE A 654 13.19 -32.71 -3.67
C ILE A 654 13.83 -31.40 -4.11
N VAL A 655 13.95 -31.15 -5.42
CA VAL A 655 14.58 -29.93 -5.95
C VAL A 655 13.79 -28.68 -5.52
N ALA A 656 12.46 -28.75 -5.52
CA ALA A 656 11.60 -27.67 -5.02
C ALA A 656 11.77 -27.41 -3.51
N LEU A 657 11.90 -28.47 -2.69
CA LEU A 657 12.00 -28.37 -1.22
C LEU A 657 13.40 -27.98 -0.72
N LEU A 658 14.46 -28.32 -1.45
CA LEU A 658 15.86 -27.99 -1.09
C LEU A 658 16.41 -26.74 -1.78
N GLY A 659 15.78 -26.30 -2.87
CA GLY A 659 16.35 -25.33 -3.80
C GLY A 659 17.59 -25.86 -4.54
N GLU A 660 18.07 -25.10 -5.52
CA GLU A 660 19.24 -25.44 -6.35
C GLU A 660 20.48 -25.81 -5.51
N PRO A 661 20.91 -25.05 -4.47
CA PRO A 661 22.14 -25.35 -3.75
C PRO A 661 22.05 -26.65 -2.95
N GLY A 662 20.90 -26.90 -2.30
CA GLY A 662 20.66 -28.11 -1.52
C GLY A 662 20.51 -29.36 -2.40
N ALA A 663 19.81 -29.22 -3.54
CA ALA A 663 19.69 -30.29 -4.53
C ALA A 663 21.05 -30.65 -5.16
N ARG A 664 21.88 -29.66 -5.46
CA ARG A 664 23.25 -29.86 -5.98
C ARG A 664 24.15 -30.59 -4.98
N ALA A 665 24.20 -30.12 -3.73
CA ALA A 665 25.01 -30.77 -2.69
C ALA A 665 24.54 -32.20 -2.38
N LEU A 666 23.23 -32.47 -2.51
CA LEU A 666 22.67 -33.81 -2.40
C LEU A 666 23.12 -34.71 -3.57
N LEU A 667 23.06 -34.20 -4.81
CA LEU A 667 23.47 -34.94 -6.01
C LEU A 667 24.97 -35.27 -5.99
N GLU A 668 25.82 -34.30 -5.68
CA GLU A 668 27.28 -34.49 -5.59
C GLU A 668 27.67 -35.54 -4.52
N ARG A 669 26.87 -35.70 -3.45
CA ARG A 669 27.06 -36.77 -2.45
C ARG A 669 26.53 -38.13 -2.90
N LEU A 670 25.39 -38.20 -3.57
CA LEU A 670 24.79 -39.45 -4.05
C LEU A 670 25.53 -40.05 -5.27
N ALA A 671 26.12 -39.17 -6.07
CA ALA A 671 26.81 -39.45 -7.31
C ALA A 671 28.07 -38.57 -7.44
N PRO A 672 29.22 -38.97 -6.87
CA PRO A 672 30.45 -38.18 -6.93
C PRO A 672 30.94 -37.84 -8.34
N TRP A 673 30.56 -38.63 -9.35
CA TRP A 673 30.84 -38.33 -10.76
C TRP A 673 30.12 -37.05 -11.24
N ALA A 674 29.02 -36.62 -10.60
CA ALA A 674 28.31 -35.38 -10.95
C ALA A 674 29.18 -34.14 -10.74
N ALA A 675 30.17 -34.18 -9.85
CA ALA A 675 31.18 -33.13 -9.72
C ALA A 675 31.96 -32.90 -11.03
N MET A 676 32.15 -33.93 -11.86
CA MET A 676 32.74 -33.80 -13.20
C MET A 676 31.76 -33.25 -14.24
N ALA A 677 30.45 -33.47 -14.05
CA ALA A 677 29.40 -32.94 -14.93
C ALA A 677 29.17 -31.42 -14.76
N TRP A 678 29.54 -30.85 -13.60
CA TRP A 678 29.73 -29.40 -13.42
C TRP A 678 31.09 -28.92 -13.96
N GLY A 679 32.13 -29.74 -13.83
CA GLY A 679 33.51 -29.47 -14.25
C GLY A 679 34.26 -28.56 -13.28
N ARG A 680 35.57 -28.79 -13.12
CA ARG A 680 36.44 -28.05 -12.16
C ARG A 680 36.52 -26.53 -12.40
N THR A 681 36.12 -26.08 -13.60
CA THR A 681 36.14 -24.68 -14.06
C THR A 681 34.73 -24.12 -14.33
N GLY A 682 33.66 -24.85 -13.98
CA GLY A 682 32.29 -24.46 -14.31
C GLY A 682 31.95 -24.56 -15.80
N GLN A 683 32.70 -25.34 -16.57
CA GLN A 683 32.50 -25.54 -18.02
C GLN A 683 31.88 -26.91 -18.38
N GLY A 684 31.54 -27.74 -17.40
CA GLY A 684 30.87 -29.03 -17.61
C GLY A 684 29.46 -28.87 -18.21
N PRO A 685 28.88 -29.92 -18.80
CA PRO A 685 27.61 -29.84 -19.53
C PRO A 685 26.45 -29.28 -18.70
N LEU A 686 26.41 -29.52 -17.38
CA LEU A 686 25.32 -29.03 -16.51
C LEU A 686 25.43 -27.53 -16.21
N ALA A 687 26.65 -26.97 -16.23
CA ALA A 687 26.88 -25.55 -16.00
C ALA A 687 26.55 -24.66 -17.21
N ARG A 688 26.14 -25.27 -18.34
CA ARG A 688 25.71 -24.58 -19.57
C ARG A 688 24.19 -24.53 -19.74
N LEU A 689 23.43 -25.11 -18.82
CA LEU A 689 21.97 -25.11 -18.85
C LEU A 689 21.40 -23.75 -18.41
N THR A 690 20.27 -23.35 -18.99
CA THR A 690 19.56 -22.15 -18.57
C THR A 690 18.96 -22.31 -17.15
N PRO A 691 18.75 -21.22 -16.39
CA PRO A 691 18.18 -21.29 -15.05
C PRO A 691 16.84 -22.02 -14.96
N ASP A 692 16.03 -21.99 -16.03
CA ASP A 692 14.72 -22.65 -16.09
C ASP A 692 14.83 -24.17 -16.31
N LEU A 693 15.87 -24.62 -17.03
CA LEU A 693 16.14 -26.04 -17.28
C LEU A 693 17.00 -26.68 -16.17
N LEU A 694 17.68 -25.88 -15.36
CA LEU A 694 18.58 -26.38 -14.31
C LEU A 694 17.83 -27.19 -13.21
N PRO A 695 16.67 -26.76 -12.66
CA PRO A 695 15.87 -27.59 -11.75
C PRO A 695 15.38 -28.89 -12.39
N VAL A 696 15.04 -28.84 -13.68
CA VAL A 696 14.55 -29.98 -14.47
C VAL A 696 15.65 -31.03 -14.65
N ALA A 697 16.88 -30.59 -14.97
CA ALA A 697 18.04 -31.45 -15.06
C ALA A 697 18.45 -32.01 -13.69
N LEU A 698 18.49 -31.19 -12.64
CA LEU A 698 18.75 -31.64 -11.26
C LEU A 698 17.77 -32.72 -10.81
N ALA A 699 16.47 -32.57 -11.10
CA ALA A 699 15.45 -33.56 -10.75
C ALA A 699 15.69 -34.90 -11.49
N ARG A 700 15.98 -34.85 -12.79
CA ARG A 700 16.27 -36.06 -13.58
C ARG A 700 17.55 -36.77 -13.14
N LEU A 701 18.61 -36.00 -12.85
CA LEU A 701 19.90 -36.54 -12.37
C LEU A 701 19.77 -37.14 -10.97
N LEU A 702 19.00 -36.52 -10.08
CA LEU A 702 18.68 -37.11 -8.77
C LEU A 702 17.86 -38.39 -8.93
N ALA A 703 16.83 -38.41 -9.77
CA ALA A 703 16.04 -39.62 -10.05
C ALA A 703 16.90 -40.76 -10.62
N ALA A 704 17.85 -40.44 -11.50
CA ALA A 704 18.78 -41.42 -12.08
C ALA A 704 19.81 -41.91 -11.05
N ALA A 705 20.42 -41.01 -10.26
CA ALA A 705 21.38 -41.35 -9.20
C ALA A 705 20.76 -42.07 -7.98
N LEU A 706 19.43 -42.06 -7.87
CA LEU A 706 18.63 -42.81 -6.90
C LEU A 706 18.06 -44.12 -7.47
N GLY A 707 18.24 -44.39 -8.76
CA GLY A 707 18.00 -45.69 -9.38
C GLY A 707 19.26 -46.57 -9.37
N GLU A 708 19.08 -47.88 -9.53
CA GLU A 708 20.18 -48.87 -9.52
C GLU A 708 20.81 -49.10 -10.92
N GLY A 709 20.70 -48.12 -11.81
CA GLY A 709 21.23 -48.18 -13.18
C GLY A 709 22.45 -47.26 -13.40
N PRO A 710 23.29 -47.53 -14.41
CA PRO A 710 24.29 -46.58 -14.88
C PRO A 710 23.60 -45.34 -15.44
N VAL A 711 24.09 -44.14 -15.08
CA VAL A 711 23.47 -42.88 -15.51
C VAL A 711 24.16 -42.34 -16.75
N ASP A 712 23.52 -42.46 -17.92
CA ASP A 712 23.99 -41.77 -19.12
C ASP A 712 23.57 -40.30 -19.10
N LEU A 713 24.57 -39.42 -18.91
CA LEU A 713 24.40 -37.98 -19.00
C LEU A 713 23.85 -37.52 -20.36
N THR A 714 24.19 -38.23 -21.44
CA THR A 714 23.80 -37.91 -22.81
C THR A 714 22.30 -38.09 -23.00
N GLU A 715 21.74 -39.21 -22.54
CA GLU A 715 20.30 -39.49 -22.57
C GLU A 715 19.50 -38.55 -21.67
N VAL A 716 19.99 -38.32 -20.43
CA VAL A 716 19.35 -37.39 -19.48
C VAL A 716 19.26 -35.96 -20.03
N LEU A 717 20.31 -35.50 -20.72
CA LEU A 717 20.37 -34.18 -21.36
C LEU A 717 19.52 -34.12 -22.64
N ALA A 718 19.62 -35.12 -23.52
CA ALA A 718 18.84 -35.20 -24.76
C ALA A 718 17.32 -35.17 -24.49
N GLY A 719 16.89 -35.82 -23.41
CA GLY A 719 15.49 -35.85 -23.01
C GLY A 719 14.94 -34.55 -22.41
N LEU A 720 15.72 -33.49 -22.18
CA LEU A 720 15.28 -32.27 -21.49
C LEU A 720 14.12 -31.52 -22.18
N THR A 721 13.90 -31.78 -23.47
CA THR A 721 12.77 -31.27 -24.26
C THR A 721 11.42 -31.90 -23.88
N ALA A 722 11.43 -33.07 -23.22
CA ALA A 722 10.20 -33.73 -22.77
C ALA A 722 9.66 -33.11 -21.46
N PRO A 723 8.34 -32.86 -21.35
CA PRO A 723 7.77 -32.22 -20.18
C PRO A 723 7.94 -33.08 -18.92
N VAL A 724 8.66 -32.57 -17.93
CA VAL A 724 8.74 -33.20 -16.60
C VAL A 724 7.44 -32.96 -15.85
N ALA A 725 6.99 -33.98 -15.10
CA ALA A 725 5.85 -33.86 -14.20
C ALA A 725 6.06 -32.69 -13.24
N THR A 726 5.27 -31.63 -13.40
CA THR A 726 5.38 -30.41 -12.60
C THR A 726 5.23 -30.75 -11.13
N ALA A 727 6.20 -30.34 -10.31
CA ALA A 727 6.08 -30.42 -8.86
C ALA A 727 4.75 -29.78 -8.42
N PRO A 728 3.91 -30.44 -7.60
CA PRO A 728 2.65 -29.86 -7.17
C PRO A 728 2.87 -28.51 -6.48
N ALA A 729 1.93 -27.57 -6.66
CA ALA A 729 1.95 -26.34 -5.89
C ALA A 729 1.80 -26.67 -4.41
N VAL A 730 2.90 -26.56 -3.66
CA VAL A 730 2.99 -26.95 -2.25
C VAL A 730 2.14 -25.98 -1.43
N PRO A 731 1.01 -26.41 -0.82
CA PRO A 731 0.10 -25.51 -0.14
C PRO A 731 0.67 -25.05 1.21
N ALA A 732 0.34 -23.83 1.62
CA ALA A 732 0.66 -23.31 2.94
C ALA A 732 -0.26 -23.94 4.01
N ASP A 733 0.37 -24.55 5.01
CA ASP A 733 -0.19 -25.25 6.19
C ASP A 733 -1.32 -26.30 5.98
N PRO A 734 -1.25 -27.46 6.66
CA PRO A 734 -2.26 -28.51 6.52
C PRO A 734 -3.61 -28.23 7.22
N VAL A 735 -3.83 -27.06 7.85
CA VAL A 735 -4.88 -26.85 8.87
C VAL A 735 -5.89 -25.74 8.55
N GLU A 736 -6.63 -25.88 7.45
CA GLU A 736 -7.91 -25.18 7.25
C GLU A 736 -9.14 -26.11 7.32
N TRP A 737 -8.96 -27.44 7.21
CA TRP A 737 -10.04 -28.35 6.79
C TRP A 737 -10.44 -29.44 7.80
N ALA A 738 -10.08 -29.30 9.08
CA ALA A 738 -10.34 -30.33 10.10
C ALA A 738 -11.39 -29.95 11.16
N LEU A 739 -11.48 -28.69 11.58
CA LEU A 739 -12.11 -28.39 12.88
C LEU A 739 -13.64 -28.55 12.87
N ASP A 740 -14.34 -27.96 11.90
CA ASP A 740 -15.81 -27.93 11.87
C ASP A 740 -16.46 -29.32 11.74
N ASP A 741 -15.79 -30.26 11.07
CA ASP A 741 -16.27 -31.64 10.93
C ASP A 741 -15.90 -32.53 12.13
N LEU A 742 -14.74 -32.32 12.76
CA LEU A 742 -14.42 -32.95 14.05
C LEU A 742 -15.40 -32.52 15.17
N LEU A 743 -15.87 -31.27 15.11
CA LEU A 743 -16.89 -30.75 16.02
C LEU A 743 -18.28 -31.34 15.75
N ALA A 744 -18.64 -31.54 14.48
CA ALA A 744 -19.86 -32.23 14.10
C ALA A 744 -19.83 -33.70 14.60
N ALA A 745 -18.71 -34.41 14.40
CA ALA A 745 -18.53 -35.78 14.88
C ALA A 745 -18.61 -35.88 16.42
N ALA A 746 -17.93 -35.01 17.16
CA ALA A 746 -17.97 -35.01 18.63
C ALA A 746 -19.36 -34.69 19.23
N ALA A 747 -20.25 -34.08 18.44
CA ALA A 747 -21.63 -33.80 18.80
C ALA A 747 -22.64 -34.88 18.34
N ASP A 748 -22.21 -35.86 17.53
CA ASP A 748 -23.10 -36.83 16.90
C ASP A 748 -23.66 -37.84 17.94
N PRO A 749 -24.99 -37.95 18.10
CA PRO A 749 -25.60 -38.91 19.03
C PRO A 749 -25.44 -40.38 18.58
N VAL A 750 -25.10 -40.66 17.32
CA VAL A 750 -24.98 -42.01 16.73
C VAL A 750 -23.66 -42.70 17.10
N LEU A 751 -22.60 -41.94 17.43
CA LEU A 751 -21.29 -42.52 17.81
C LEU A 751 -21.32 -43.13 19.22
N ALA A 752 -20.57 -44.21 19.45
CA ALA A 752 -20.51 -44.85 20.76
C ALA A 752 -19.75 -43.98 21.80
N THR A 753 -20.02 -44.18 23.09
CA THR A 753 -19.48 -43.33 24.18
C THR A 753 -17.95 -43.24 24.16
N GLU A 754 -17.24 -44.37 24.03
CA GLU A 754 -15.77 -44.38 23.95
C GLU A 754 -15.22 -43.62 22.73
N GLU A 755 -15.94 -43.63 21.59
CA GLU A 755 -15.53 -42.86 20.41
C GLU A 755 -15.68 -41.36 20.67
N ARG A 756 -16.81 -40.98 21.27
CA ARG A 756 -17.16 -39.59 21.60
C ARG A 756 -16.18 -38.98 22.60
N GLU A 757 -15.69 -39.76 23.56
CA GLU A 757 -14.64 -39.34 24.51
C GLU A 757 -13.27 -39.15 23.83
N ARG A 758 -12.89 -40.04 22.90
CA ARG A 758 -11.64 -39.90 22.13
C ARG A 758 -11.67 -38.64 21.24
N PHE A 759 -12.80 -38.35 20.58
CA PHE A 759 -12.97 -37.08 19.85
C PHE A 759 -12.87 -35.85 20.77
N GLN A 760 -13.44 -35.90 21.98
CA GLN A 760 -13.33 -34.79 22.94
C GLN A 760 -11.88 -34.55 23.39
N ALA A 761 -11.07 -35.58 23.56
CA ALA A 761 -9.64 -35.43 23.88
C ALA A 761 -8.88 -34.69 22.76
N VAL A 762 -9.09 -35.05 21.50
CA VAL A 762 -8.49 -34.37 20.34
C VAL A 762 -8.98 -32.91 20.25
N LEU A 763 -10.27 -32.66 20.48
CA LEU A 763 -10.82 -31.30 20.49
C LEU A 763 -10.26 -30.42 21.61
N VAL A 764 -9.91 -30.96 22.79
CA VAL A 764 -9.26 -30.17 23.86
C VAL A 764 -7.86 -29.71 23.45
N VAL A 765 -7.10 -30.55 22.72
CA VAL A 765 -5.78 -30.18 22.16
C VAL A 765 -5.94 -29.10 21.09
N LEU A 766 -6.85 -29.31 20.12
CA LEU A 766 -7.11 -28.34 19.06
C LEU A 766 -7.68 -27.02 19.59
N ALA A 767 -8.55 -27.04 20.60
CA ALA A 767 -9.15 -25.84 21.18
C ALA A 767 -8.13 -24.94 21.90
N ARG A 768 -7.13 -25.55 22.58
CA ARG A 768 -6.00 -24.81 23.15
C ARG A 768 -5.08 -24.21 22.08
N ARG A 769 -5.00 -24.84 20.91
CA ARG A 769 -4.10 -24.43 19.81
C ARG A 769 -4.71 -23.41 18.85
N PHE A 770 -6.01 -23.49 18.58
CA PHE A 770 -6.74 -22.66 17.61
C PHE A 770 -7.95 -21.96 18.27
N PRO A 771 -7.74 -21.06 19.25
CA PRO A 771 -8.79 -20.59 20.16
C PRO A 771 -9.89 -19.74 19.52
N GLN A 772 -9.69 -19.13 18.35
CA GLN A 772 -10.76 -18.39 17.65
C GLN A 772 -11.75 -19.35 16.96
N ALA A 773 -11.24 -20.26 16.13
CA ALA A 773 -12.07 -21.27 15.46
C ALA A 773 -12.79 -22.15 16.50
N ALA A 774 -12.11 -22.50 17.60
CA ALA A 774 -12.70 -23.24 18.72
C ALA A 774 -13.75 -22.46 19.55
N ARG A 775 -13.96 -21.16 19.34
CA ARG A 775 -15.08 -20.39 19.91
C ARG A 775 -16.26 -20.28 18.97
N GLN A 776 -16.00 -20.07 17.68
CA GLN A 776 -17.03 -20.18 16.63
C GLN A 776 -17.72 -21.56 16.73
N ALA A 777 -16.92 -22.60 16.91
CA ALA A 777 -17.28 -23.97 17.25
C ALA A 777 -18.22 -24.16 18.45
N LEU A 778 -17.96 -23.50 19.59
CA LEU A 778 -18.69 -23.68 20.84
C LEU A 778 -20.20 -23.48 20.69
N THR A 779 -20.60 -22.60 19.77
CA THR A 779 -22.01 -22.33 19.45
C THR A 779 -22.76 -23.58 18.98
N ARG A 780 -22.07 -24.53 18.33
CA ARG A 780 -22.64 -25.73 17.69
C ARG A 780 -22.64 -26.97 18.58
N LEU A 781 -21.94 -26.95 19.72
CA LEU A 781 -21.81 -28.11 20.62
C LEU A 781 -22.96 -28.23 21.65
N PRO A 782 -23.36 -29.46 22.06
CA PRO A 782 -24.32 -29.68 23.13
C PRO A 782 -23.89 -29.09 24.48
N ASP A 783 -24.86 -28.64 25.29
CA ASP A 783 -24.59 -27.86 26.52
C ASP A 783 -23.67 -28.48 27.59
N PRO A 784 -23.56 -29.80 27.78
CA PRO A 784 -22.56 -30.37 28.68
C PRO A 784 -21.14 -30.10 28.19
N VAL A 785 -20.87 -30.41 26.91
CA VAL A 785 -19.56 -30.30 26.26
C VAL A 785 -19.19 -28.83 26.06
N ARG A 786 -20.15 -28.00 25.62
CA ARG A 786 -20.03 -26.54 25.50
C ARG A 786 -19.59 -25.89 26.81
N ARG A 787 -20.16 -26.30 27.96
CA ARG A 787 -19.80 -25.76 29.28
C ARG A 787 -18.43 -26.22 29.76
N ALA A 788 -18.00 -27.44 29.45
CA ALA A 788 -16.66 -27.93 29.76
C ALA A 788 -15.59 -27.14 28.98
N LEU A 789 -15.74 -27.03 27.65
CA LEU A 789 -14.78 -26.32 26.79
C LEU A 789 -14.76 -24.80 27.04
N ARG A 790 -15.90 -24.16 27.36
CA ARG A 790 -15.95 -22.72 27.72
C ARG A 790 -15.06 -22.37 28.93
N ARG A 791 -14.79 -23.31 29.84
CA ARG A 791 -13.91 -23.09 31.01
C ARG A 791 -12.42 -23.22 30.68
N LEU A 792 -12.07 -23.69 29.48
CA LEU A 792 -10.70 -23.97 29.04
C LEU A 792 -10.23 -23.08 27.88
N LEU A 793 -11.11 -22.23 27.36
CA LEU A 793 -10.85 -21.25 26.30
C LEU A 793 -10.78 -19.83 26.88
N PRO A 794 -9.88 -18.95 26.42
CA PRO A 794 -9.92 -17.53 26.81
C PRO A 794 -11.19 -16.84 26.29
N PRO A 795 -11.58 -15.65 26.79
CA PRO A 795 -12.82 -14.97 26.41
C PRO A 795 -12.87 -14.58 24.92
N ASP A 796 -14.08 -14.63 24.35
CA ASP A 796 -14.36 -14.34 22.93
C ASP A 796 -14.06 -12.87 22.55
N PRO A 797 -13.59 -12.53 21.34
CA PRO A 797 -13.31 -11.14 20.99
C PRO A 797 -14.56 -10.25 21.00
N LEU A 798 -15.75 -10.80 20.70
CA LEU A 798 -17.01 -10.04 20.76
C LEU A 798 -17.51 -9.89 22.21
N ASP A 799 -17.43 -10.95 23.03
CA ASP A 799 -17.74 -10.85 24.46
C ASP A 799 -16.77 -9.92 25.19
N LEU A 800 -15.48 -9.93 24.80
CA LEU A 800 -14.44 -9.04 25.32
C LEU A 800 -14.68 -7.60 24.87
N ARG A 801 -15.03 -7.36 23.60
CA ARG A 801 -15.41 -6.03 23.09
C ARG A 801 -16.63 -5.49 23.84
N ARG A 802 -17.65 -6.32 24.06
CA ARG A 802 -18.85 -5.98 24.82
C ARG A 802 -18.50 -5.65 26.28
N ALA A 803 -17.79 -6.53 26.98
CA ALA A 803 -17.33 -6.29 28.34
C ALA A 803 -16.42 -5.06 28.46
N THR A 804 -15.66 -4.72 27.41
CA THR A 804 -14.84 -3.50 27.31
C THR A 804 -15.70 -2.24 27.16
N LEU A 805 -16.77 -2.29 26.35
CA LEU A 805 -17.73 -1.20 26.21
C LEU A 805 -18.56 -1.00 27.49
N ASP A 806 -19.02 -2.09 28.11
CA ASP A 806 -19.69 -2.09 29.43
C ASP A 806 -18.76 -1.50 30.51
N PHE A 807 -17.49 -1.93 30.53
CA PHE A 807 -16.45 -1.38 31.40
C PHE A 807 -16.19 0.11 31.14
N LEU A 808 -16.17 0.58 29.89
CA LEU A 808 -15.99 2.01 29.59
C LEU A 808 -17.24 2.82 29.96
N ALA A 809 -18.44 2.30 29.76
CA ALA A 809 -19.69 2.92 30.21
C ALA A 809 -19.79 3.02 31.74
N GLY A 810 -19.26 2.04 32.47
CA GLY A 810 -19.37 1.91 33.92
C GLY A 810 -20.39 0.88 34.40
N SER A 811 -20.90 0.05 33.48
CA SER A 811 -21.66 -1.15 33.78
C SER A 811 -20.75 -2.24 34.37
N PRO A 812 -21.29 -3.19 35.17
CA PRO A 812 -20.51 -4.33 35.67
C PRO A 812 -20.11 -5.25 34.51
N SER A 813 -18.81 -5.44 34.30
CA SER A 813 -18.27 -6.40 33.33
C SER A 813 -18.47 -7.84 33.82
N ALA A 814 -18.75 -8.76 32.88
CA ALA A 814 -19.20 -10.12 33.19
C ALA A 814 -18.07 -11.07 33.65
N GLY A 815 -17.45 -10.78 34.79
CA GLY A 815 -16.41 -11.62 35.42
C GLY A 815 -15.03 -11.55 34.76
N VAL A 816 -14.81 -10.60 33.84
CA VAL A 816 -13.50 -10.36 33.22
C VAL A 816 -12.69 -9.39 34.09
N PRO A 817 -11.42 -9.70 34.42
CA PRO A 817 -10.54 -8.81 35.20
C PRO A 817 -10.32 -7.42 34.57
N GLU A 818 -10.19 -6.39 35.42
CA GLU A 818 -10.10 -4.98 35.01
C GLU A 818 -8.80 -4.66 34.26
N ASP A 819 -7.69 -5.31 34.59
CA ASP A 819 -6.42 -5.23 33.85
C ASP A 819 -6.55 -5.75 32.42
N VAL A 820 -7.20 -6.91 32.24
CA VAL A 820 -7.50 -7.49 30.92
C VAL A 820 -8.40 -6.57 30.10
N LEU A 821 -9.37 -5.90 30.73
CA LEU A 821 -10.26 -4.93 30.09
C LEU A 821 -9.55 -3.61 29.74
N ILE A 822 -8.56 -3.19 30.53
CA ILE A 822 -7.71 -2.03 30.22
C ILE A 822 -6.81 -2.34 29.02
N GLU A 823 -6.14 -3.50 28.96
CA GLU A 823 -5.33 -3.86 27.79
C GLU A 823 -6.20 -4.06 26.55
N ALA A 824 -7.40 -4.65 26.68
CA ALA A 824 -8.36 -4.76 25.57
C ALA A 824 -8.83 -3.38 25.07
N SER A 825 -9.08 -2.43 25.99
CA SER A 825 -9.42 -1.04 25.65
C SER A 825 -8.29 -0.35 24.87
N ILE A 826 -7.04 -0.58 25.28
CA ILE A 826 -5.85 -0.03 24.61
C ILE A 826 -5.67 -0.66 23.24
N ALA A 827 -5.79 -2.00 23.13
CA ALA A 827 -5.65 -2.72 21.87
C ALA A 827 -6.72 -2.31 20.83
N LEU A 828 -7.98 -2.18 21.24
CA LEU A 828 -9.07 -1.70 20.37
C LEU A 828 -8.87 -0.23 19.93
N ALA A 829 -8.32 0.62 20.81
CA ALA A 829 -8.02 2.01 20.48
C ALA A 829 -6.78 2.16 19.56
N ASP A 830 -5.73 1.37 19.76
CA ASP A 830 -4.52 1.36 18.90
C ASP A 830 -4.77 0.65 17.56
N ALA A 831 -5.70 -0.32 17.48
CA ALA A 831 -6.20 -0.86 16.23
C ALA A 831 -7.08 0.14 15.43
N GLY A 832 -7.55 1.22 16.08
CA GLY A 832 -8.25 2.31 15.43
C GLY A 832 -9.66 1.98 14.93
N ASP A 833 -10.30 0.94 15.45
CA ASP A 833 -11.63 0.46 15.06
C ASP A 833 -12.69 1.59 14.96
N ARG A 834 -13.48 1.59 13.88
CA ARG A 834 -14.44 2.67 13.58
C ARG A 834 -15.68 2.64 14.48
N ASP A 835 -16.21 1.46 14.76
CA ASP A 835 -17.44 1.32 15.54
C ASP A 835 -17.13 1.55 17.03
N PHE A 836 -16.00 1.04 17.52
CA PHE A 836 -15.50 1.29 18.89
C PHE A 836 -15.20 2.77 19.10
N ARG A 837 -14.67 3.45 18.08
CA ARG A 837 -14.49 4.90 18.07
C ARG A 837 -15.82 5.65 18.21
N ASP A 838 -16.84 5.27 17.46
CA ASP A 838 -18.14 5.95 17.51
C ASP A 838 -18.99 5.56 18.73
N ASP A 839 -18.79 4.37 19.32
CA ASP A 839 -19.27 4.01 20.67
C ASP A 839 -18.58 4.86 21.75
N VAL A 840 -17.25 5.00 21.72
CA VAL A 840 -16.47 5.89 22.60
C VAL A 840 -16.94 7.35 22.49
N ARG A 841 -17.26 7.81 21.27
CA ARG A 841 -17.84 9.15 21.04
C ARG A 841 -19.30 9.27 21.52
N ARG A 842 -20.08 8.18 21.51
CA ARG A 842 -21.43 8.13 22.10
C ARG A 842 -21.37 8.21 23.63
N LEU A 843 -20.44 7.47 24.24
CA LEU A 843 -20.15 7.48 25.66
C LEU A 843 -19.66 8.87 26.14
N LEU A 844 -18.78 9.54 25.38
CA LEU A 844 -18.30 10.89 25.71
C LEU A 844 -19.43 11.93 25.86
N ARG A 845 -20.57 11.77 25.20
CA ARG A 845 -21.71 12.69 25.36
C ARG A 845 -22.35 12.58 26.75
N GLN A 846 -22.18 11.48 27.46
CA GLN A 846 -22.77 11.22 28.78
C GLN A 846 -21.91 11.85 29.90
N PRO A 847 -22.42 12.83 30.68
CA PRO A 847 -21.61 13.53 31.68
C PRO A 847 -21.04 12.61 32.78
N GLN A 848 -21.83 11.62 33.22
CA GLN A 848 -21.40 10.64 34.23
C GLN A 848 -20.18 9.83 33.77
N VAL A 849 -20.12 9.48 32.48
CA VAL A 849 -19.01 8.72 31.90
C VAL A 849 -17.74 9.57 31.82
N ARG A 850 -17.84 10.85 31.41
CA ARG A 850 -16.69 11.78 31.41
C ARG A 850 -16.10 11.98 32.82
N GLY A 851 -16.96 12.11 33.83
CA GLY A 851 -16.55 12.19 35.23
C GLY A 851 -15.83 10.92 35.72
N ARG A 852 -16.29 9.73 35.29
CA ARG A 852 -15.62 8.46 35.59
C ARG A 852 -14.30 8.28 34.83
N TRP A 853 -14.22 8.66 33.55
CA TRP A 853 -13.00 8.53 32.74
C TRP A 853 -11.87 9.41 33.26
N SER A 854 -12.18 10.65 33.62
CA SER A 854 -11.19 11.56 34.21
C SER A 854 -10.75 11.16 35.62
N SER A 855 -11.53 10.37 36.37
CA SER A 855 -11.22 10.02 37.77
C SER A 855 -10.69 8.60 38.02
N ARG A 856 -11.01 7.61 37.16
CA ARG A 856 -10.62 6.20 37.36
C ARG A 856 -9.73 5.58 36.28
N LEU A 857 -9.74 6.07 35.03
CA LEU A 857 -8.98 5.41 33.97
C LEU A 857 -7.49 5.80 34.00
N PRO A 858 -6.56 4.87 33.70
CA PRO A 858 -5.14 5.17 33.66
C PRO A 858 -4.78 6.04 32.45
N ASP A 859 -3.78 6.90 32.60
CA ASP A 859 -3.45 7.98 31.67
C ASP A 859 -3.11 7.45 30.27
N ARG A 860 -2.46 6.28 30.20
CA ARG A 860 -2.19 5.55 28.96
C ARG A 860 -3.45 5.26 28.13
N LEU A 861 -4.57 4.95 28.79
CA LEU A 861 -5.86 4.71 28.15
C LEU A 861 -6.59 6.03 27.84
N ILE A 862 -6.56 7.02 28.74
CA ILE A 862 -7.12 8.36 28.49
C ILE A 862 -6.52 8.98 27.21
N VAL A 863 -5.19 8.95 27.08
CA VAL A 863 -4.46 9.42 25.89
C VAL A 863 -4.91 8.68 24.62
N ARG A 864 -5.28 7.40 24.70
CA ARG A 864 -5.79 6.63 23.56
C ARG A 864 -7.26 6.90 23.25
N LEU A 865 -8.12 7.08 24.25
CA LEU A 865 -9.52 7.47 24.03
C LEU A 865 -9.63 8.86 23.40
N VAL A 866 -8.77 9.81 23.79
CA VAL A 866 -8.67 11.13 23.15
C VAL A 866 -8.18 11.02 21.70
N ARG A 867 -7.12 10.22 21.45
CA ARG A 867 -6.60 9.96 20.08
C ARG A 867 -7.58 9.22 19.19
N LEU A 868 -8.37 8.29 19.73
CA LEU A 868 -9.42 7.60 18.99
C LEU A 868 -10.56 8.58 18.63
N SER A 869 -10.95 9.44 19.58
CA SER A 869 -12.04 10.40 19.42
C SER A 869 -11.75 11.49 18.39
N GLU A 870 -10.60 12.15 18.49
CA GLU A 870 -10.17 13.25 17.61
C GLU A 870 -8.76 12.98 17.05
N PRO A 871 -8.59 12.00 16.15
CA PRO A 871 -7.28 11.51 15.70
C PRO A 871 -6.38 12.59 15.09
N GLY A 872 -6.98 13.66 14.53
CA GLY A 872 -6.22 14.79 14.01
C GLY A 872 -5.74 15.76 15.08
N GLN A 873 -6.64 16.24 15.96
CA GLN A 873 -6.29 17.29 16.92
C GLN A 873 -5.74 16.76 18.25
N ALA A 874 -5.89 15.46 18.56
CA ALA A 874 -5.57 14.88 19.86
C ALA A 874 -4.15 15.21 20.36
N ARG A 875 -3.13 15.25 19.50
CA ARG A 875 -1.78 15.66 19.92
C ARG A 875 -1.77 17.10 20.44
N LEU A 876 -2.33 18.04 19.68
CA LEU A 876 -2.38 19.46 20.05
C LEU A 876 -3.20 19.68 21.34
N LEU A 877 -4.34 18.98 21.47
CA LEU A 877 -5.22 19.09 22.63
C LEU A 877 -4.60 18.49 23.90
N ILE A 878 -3.87 17.38 23.79
CA ILE A 878 -3.10 16.77 24.89
C ILE A 878 -1.93 17.68 25.29
N ASP A 879 -1.12 18.13 24.32
CA ASP A 879 0.04 18.99 24.56
C ASP A 879 -0.38 20.31 25.27
N VAL A 880 -1.54 20.90 24.93
CA VAL A 880 -2.13 22.05 25.65
C VAL A 880 -2.49 21.70 27.10
N VAL A 881 -3.15 20.56 27.32
CA VAL A 881 -3.66 20.11 28.62
C VAL A 881 -2.54 19.78 29.60
N ASP A 882 -1.52 19.06 29.16
CA ASP A 882 -0.38 18.68 30.00
C ASP A 882 0.51 19.88 30.33
N VAL A 883 0.74 20.80 29.39
CA VAL A 883 1.55 22.00 29.63
C VAL A 883 0.82 23.01 30.53
N LEU A 884 -0.48 23.30 30.30
CA LEU A 884 -1.26 24.17 31.19
C LEU A 884 -1.40 23.58 32.60
N GLY A 885 -1.70 22.27 32.70
CA GLY A 885 -1.78 21.58 33.98
C GLY A 885 -0.45 21.58 34.74
N THR A 886 0.68 21.46 34.04
CA THR A 886 2.02 21.50 34.65
C THR A 886 2.43 22.92 35.05
N ALA A 887 2.14 23.93 34.22
CA ALA A 887 2.38 25.33 34.56
C ALA A 887 1.62 25.74 35.83
N TRP A 888 0.33 25.44 35.89
CA TRP A 888 -0.52 25.75 37.05
C TRP A 888 -0.04 25.07 38.34
N ARG A 889 0.39 23.80 38.27
CA ARG A 889 0.99 23.08 39.41
C ARG A 889 2.25 23.76 39.96
N GLN A 890 3.03 24.42 39.09
CA GLN A 890 4.25 25.15 39.45
C GLN A 890 3.97 26.58 39.95
N THR A 891 2.94 27.27 39.43
CA THR A 891 2.63 28.66 39.81
C THR A 891 1.66 28.81 40.98
N ALA A 892 0.90 27.76 41.33
CA ALA A 892 -0.08 27.78 42.42
C ALA A 892 0.05 26.58 43.39
N PRO A 893 1.24 26.30 43.96
CA PRO A 893 1.50 25.06 44.71
C PRO A 893 0.61 24.86 45.95
N GLN A 894 0.12 25.94 46.58
CA GLN A 894 -0.78 25.85 47.74
C GLN A 894 -2.22 25.37 47.39
N ARG A 895 -2.52 25.04 46.12
CA ARG A 895 -3.81 24.48 45.66
C ARG A 895 -3.69 23.06 45.08
N GLN A 896 -2.61 22.33 45.38
CA GLN A 896 -2.29 20.98 44.88
C GLN A 896 -3.17 19.83 45.45
N GLY A 897 -4.50 20.00 45.48
CA GLY A 897 -5.44 18.89 45.72
C GLY A 897 -5.51 17.93 44.50
N SER A 898 -6.60 17.17 44.38
CA SER A 898 -6.87 16.20 43.29
C SER A 898 -6.98 16.81 41.86
N ALA A 899 -6.56 18.07 41.70
CA ALA A 899 -6.66 18.91 40.52
C ALA A 899 -5.90 18.38 39.28
N HIS A 900 -5.03 17.38 39.40
CA HIS A 900 -4.30 16.82 38.24
C HIS A 900 -5.22 16.25 37.16
N ARG A 901 -6.48 15.93 37.49
CA ARG A 901 -7.52 15.47 36.55
C ARG A 901 -8.40 16.59 35.97
N LEU A 902 -8.38 17.81 36.52
CA LEU A 902 -9.22 18.92 36.05
C LEU A 902 -8.94 19.34 34.58
N PRO A 903 -7.68 19.41 34.12
CA PRO A 903 -7.39 19.65 32.70
C PRO A 903 -7.96 18.57 31.76
N TRP A 904 -7.96 17.31 32.19
CA TRP A 904 -8.51 16.18 31.43
C TRP A 904 -10.04 16.17 31.43
N ALA A 905 -10.68 16.54 32.53
CA ALA A 905 -12.13 16.75 32.58
C ALA A 905 -12.56 17.89 31.64
N ALA A 906 -11.87 19.04 31.72
CA ALA A 906 -12.12 20.20 30.85
C ALA A 906 -11.96 19.87 29.36
N LEU A 907 -10.98 19.03 29.01
CA LEU A 907 -10.83 18.49 27.66
C LEU A 907 -12.02 17.60 27.26
N PHE A 908 -12.45 16.66 28.11
CA PHE A 908 -13.57 15.79 27.78
C PHE A 908 -14.91 16.55 27.65
N ASP A 909 -15.16 17.58 28.47
CA ASP A 909 -16.32 18.46 28.30
C ASP A 909 -16.22 19.30 27.01
N TYR A 910 -15.05 19.85 26.69
CA TYR A 910 -14.82 20.53 25.41
C TYR A 910 -15.05 19.60 24.20
N LEU A 911 -14.66 18.33 24.31
CA LEU A 911 -14.88 17.27 23.32
C LEU A 911 -16.32 16.72 23.31
N ALA A 912 -17.19 17.12 24.24
CA ALA A 912 -18.62 16.86 24.21
C ALA A 912 -19.40 18.04 23.60
N ASP A 913 -19.14 19.26 24.07
CA ASP A 913 -19.96 20.45 23.77
C ASP A 913 -19.82 20.98 22.34
N GLN A 914 -18.60 21.01 21.79
CA GLN A 914 -18.31 21.75 20.56
C GLN A 914 -18.46 20.89 19.30
N PRO A 915 -19.11 21.33 18.21
CA PRO A 915 -19.11 20.59 16.95
C PRO A 915 -17.68 20.52 16.37
N ARG A 916 -17.31 19.42 15.70
CA ARG A 916 -15.90 19.19 15.30
C ARG A 916 -15.27 20.30 14.48
N GLN A 917 -16.05 20.93 13.60
CA GLN A 917 -15.63 22.04 12.74
C GLN A 917 -15.26 23.32 13.52
N GLN A 918 -15.59 23.39 14.82
CA GLN A 918 -15.27 24.50 15.72
C GLN A 918 -14.25 24.10 16.82
N ARG A 919 -13.73 22.86 16.77
CA ARG A 919 -12.69 22.40 17.70
C ARG A 919 -11.33 22.99 17.31
N SER A 920 -10.63 23.60 18.26
CA SER A 920 -9.29 24.16 18.09
C SER A 920 -8.55 24.23 19.43
N ALA A 921 -7.23 24.11 19.40
CA ALA A 921 -6.37 24.23 20.58
C ALA A 921 -6.51 25.59 21.29
N HIS A 922 -6.76 26.68 20.55
CA HIS A 922 -6.91 28.02 21.12
C HIS A 922 -8.21 28.20 21.92
N ALA A 923 -9.32 27.63 21.44
CA ALA A 923 -10.60 27.67 22.17
C ALA A 923 -10.64 26.74 23.41
N LEU A 924 -9.69 25.79 23.52
CA LEU A 924 -9.53 24.95 24.71
C LEU A 924 -8.83 25.69 25.88
N VAL A 925 -7.83 26.54 25.59
CA VAL A 925 -7.04 27.27 26.61
C VAL A 925 -7.92 27.97 27.67
N PRO A 926 -8.91 28.83 27.33
CA PRO A 926 -9.72 29.52 28.34
C PRO A 926 -10.58 28.55 29.17
N ARG A 927 -11.02 27.42 28.60
CA ARG A 927 -11.79 26.40 29.35
C ARG A 927 -10.93 25.64 30.35
N VAL A 928 -9.68 25.31 29.99
CA VAL A 928 -8.72 24.68 30.91
C VAL A 928 -8.37 25.63 32.06
N LEU A 929 -8.13 26.93 31.78
CA LEU A 929 -7.88 27.93 32.82
C LEU A 929 -9.08 28.11 33.77
N ALA A 930 -10.30 28.15 33.22
CA ALA A 930 -11.53 28.24 34.02
C ALA A 930 -11.73 27.01 34.92
N ALA A 931 -11.50 25.80 34.40
CA ALA A 931 -11.59 24.54 35.16
C ALA A 931 -10.50 24.42 36.24
N LEU A 932 -9.33 25.05 36.04
CA LEU A 932 -8.27 25.19 37.03
C LEU A 932 -8.55 26.30 38.08
N GLY A 933 -9.76 26.88 38.08
CA GLY A 933 -10.21 27.88 39.05
C GLY A 933 -9.51 29.23 38.93
N VAL A 934 -8.87 29.52 37.79
CA VAL A 934 -8.07 30.73 37.57
C VAL A 934 -8.99 31.89 37.19
N LYS A 935 -9.67 32.47 38.20
CA LYS A 935 -10.55 33.64 38.07
C LYS A 935 -9.82 34.99 38.15
N ASP A 936 -8.61 34.99 38.71
CA ASP A 936 -7.72 36.15 38.82
C ASP A 936 -6.93 36.32 37.51
N THR A 937 -7.00 37.52 36.92
CA THR A 937 -6.28 37.88 35.68
C THR A 937 -4.77 37.82 35.85
N ASP A 938 -4.24 38.16 37.03
CA ASP A 938 -2.80 38.16 37.28
C ASP A 938 -2.28 36.73 37.44
N LEU A 939 -3.08 35.84 38.06
CA LEU A 939 -2.79 34.42 38.10
C LEU A 939 -2.93 33.79 36.71
N ALA A 940 -3.89 34.21 35.89
CA ALA A 940 -4.01 33.77 34.50
C ALA A 940 -2.77 34.14 33.67
N GLY A 941 -2.28 35.38 33.83
CA GLY A 941 -1.00 35.83 33.26
C GLY A 941 0.16 34.93 33.70
N ARG A 942 0.40 34.80 35.01
CA ARG A 942 1.49 33.96 35.55
C ARG A 942 1.43 32.50 35.09
N VAL A 943 0.24 31.89 35.01
CA VAL A 943 0.05 30.52 34.51
C VAL A 943 0.37 30.42 33.02
N LEU A 944 -0.12 31.36 32.20
CA LEU A 944 0.15 31.39 30.76
C LEU A 944 1.62 31.67 30.45
N ASP A 945 2.27 32.56 31.19
CA ASP A 945 3.69 32.86 31.05
C ASP A 945 4.54 31.61 31.33
N ARG A 946 4.29 30.94 32.46
CA ARG A 946 4.99 29.70 32.79
C ARG A 946 4.68 28.56 31.81
N ALA A 947 3.46 28.50 31.27
CA ALA A 947 3.10 27.55 30.22
C ALA A 947 3.85 27.82 28.91
N ARG A 948 4.05 29.09 28.53
CA ARG A 948 4.85 29.48 27.36
C ARG A 948 6.32 29.10 27.53
N ASP A 949 6.88 29.22 28.73
CA ASP A 949 8.26 28.81 29.02
C ASP A 949 8.46 27.30 29.04
N LEU A 950 7.54 26.54 29.66
CA LEU A 950 7.56 25.08 29.60
C LEU A 950 7.42 24.60 28.15
N ALA A 951 6.51 25.18 27.36
CA ALA A 951 6.34 24.86 25.95
C ALA A 951 7.61 25.14 25.11
N ARG A 952 8.36 26.22 25.40
CA ARG A 952 9.65 26.51 24.78
C ARG A 952 10.70 25.46 25.16
N THR A 953 10.82 25.15 26.45
CA THR A 953 11.83 24.22 27.00
C THR A 953 11.63 22.79 26.49
N ILE A 954 10.37 22.37 26.30
CA ILE A 954 10.01 21.03 25.77
C ILE A 954 9.98 21.03 24.21
N GLY A 955 10.24 22.17 23.56
CA GLY A 955 10.38 22.26 22.10
C GLY A 955 9.07 22.33 21.29
N HIS A 956 7.92 22.60 21.93
CA HIS A 956 6.64 22.77 21.22
C HIS A 956 6.55 24.13 20.53
N ALA A 957 7.23 24.29 19.38
CA ALA A 957 7.36 25.58 18.66
C ALA A 957 6.03 26.33 18.37
N TRP A 958 4.90 25.63 18.26
CA TRP A 958 3.58 26.20 17.97
C TRP A 958 2.82 26.67 19.23
N LEU A 959 3.05 26.01 20.38
CA LEU A 959 2.22 26.16 21.58
C LEU A 959 2.34 27.55 22.26
N PRO A 960 3.53 28.20 22.33
CA PRO A 960 3.64 29.57 22.86
C PRO A 960 2.87 30.65 22.09
N GLY A 961 2.46 30.38 20.84
CA GLY A 961 1.58 31.25 20.07
C GLY A 961 0.11 31.11 20.48
N ILE A 962 -0.34 29.87 20.67
CA ILE A 962 -1.72 29.53 21.07
C ILE A 962 -2.04 29.95 22.51
N LEU A 963 -1.02 30.00 23.37
CA LEU A 963 -1.08 30.46 24.77
C LEU A 963 -1.05 32.00 24.93
N ARG A 964 -1.19 32.79 23.85
CA ARG A 964 -1.36 34.25 23.96
C ARG A 964 -2.82 34.60 24.22
N PRO A 965 -3.15 35.54 25.13
CA PRO A 965 -4.49 36.12 25.20
C PRO A 965 -4.79 36.91 23.92
N ALA A 966 -6.02 36.82 23.43
CA ALA A 966 -6.47 37.60 22.27
C ALA A 966 -6.66 39.08 22.63
N PRO A 967 -6.40 40.03 21.71
CA PRO A 967 -6.77 41.43 21.90
C PRO A 967 -8.29 41.59 22.09
N VAL A 968 -8.71 42.48 22.98
CA VAL A 968 -10.13 42.76 23.22
C VAL A 968 -10.65 43.73 22.16
N GLU A 969 -11.33 43.22 21.13
CA GLU A 969 -12.16 44.08 20.26
C GLU A 969 -13.38 44.62 21.03
N PRO A 970 -13.78 45.88 20.83
CA PRO A 970 -14.97 46.45 21.45
C PRO A 970 -16.26 45.86 20.85
N PRO A 971 -17.36 45.79 21.62
CA PRO A 971 -18.57 45.08 21.21
C PRO A 971 -19.28 45.76 20.04
N ARG A 972 -19.32 45.08 18.88
CA ARG A 972 -20.14 45.49 17.74
C ARG A 972 -21.61 45.15 18.01
N LYS A 973 -22.52 46.10 17.73
CA LYS A 973 -23.97 45.92 17.86
C LYS A 973 -24.48 44.83 16.89
N PRO A 974 -25.53 44.07 17.24
CA PRO A 974 -26.11 43.08 16.34
C PRO A 974 -26.67 43.75 15.07
N SER A 975 -26.35 43.17 13.91
CA SER A 975 -26.92 43.60 12.62
C SER A 975 -28.31 42.97 12.38
N PRO A 976 -29.20 43.62 11.61
CA PRO A 976 -30.49 43.03 11.23
C PRO A 976 -30.35 41.75 10.38
N PRO A 977 -31.42 40.93 10.25
CA PRO A 977 -31.44 39.85 9.27
C PRO A 977 -31.23 40.39 7.83
N PRO A 978 -30.63 39.61 6.93
CA PRO A 978 -30.33 40.07 5.58
C PRO A 978 -31.61 40.30 4.77
N VAL A 979 -31.85 41.58 4.46
CA VAL A 979 -32.80 41.98 3.41
C VAL A 979 -32.30 41.41 2.07
N PRO A 980 -33.18 40.99 1.13
CA PRO A 980 -32.75 40.59 -0.20
C PRO A 980 -32.03 41.73 -0.92
N HIS A 981 -30.70 41.64 -0.99
CA HIS A 981 -29.91 42.60 -1.74
C HIS A 981 -30.12 42.39 -3.23
N GLN A 982 -30.96 43.25 -3.84
CA GLN A 982 -30.83 43.56 -5.26
C GLN A 982 -29.37 44.00 -5.52
N PRO A 983 -28.71 43.51 -6.58
CA PRO A 983 -27.32 43.87 -6.85
C PRO A 983 -27.24 45.35 -7.19
N ALA A 984 -26.43 46.09 -6.42
CA ALA A 984 -26.06 47.46 -6.79
C ALA A 984 -25.21 47.42 -8.07
N PRO A 985 -25.48 48.30 -9.07
CA PRO A 985 -24.75 48.28 -10.33
C PRO A 985 -23.32 48.80 -10.14
N GLY A 986 -22.35 48.14 -10.77
CA GLY A 986 -20.99 48.66 -10.93
C GLY A 986 -19.86 47.71 -10.49
N ARG A 987 -19.28 47.04 -11.49
CA ARG A 987 -17.92 46.45 -11.54
C ARG A 987 -17.60 45.23 -10.66
N THR A 988 -17.04 44.23 -11.33
CA THR A 988 -16.20 43.17 -10.74
C THR A 988 -14.78 43.67 -10.44
N ALA A 989 -13.94 42.85 -9.79
CA ALA A 989 -12.58 43.21 -9.40
C ALA A 989 -11.60 43.52 -10.57
N PHE A 990 -11.99 43.23 -11.82
CA PHE A 990 -11.26 43.60 -13.04
C PHE A 990 -11.94 44.69 -13.87
N GLY A 991 -12.93 45.40 -13.31
CA GLY A 991 -13.57 46.55 -13.96
C GLY A 991 -14.60 46.20 -15.04
N LEU A 992 -14.79 44.92 -15.37
CA LEU A 992 -15.90 44.46 -16.21
C LEU A 992 -17.21 44.56 -15.43
N GLU A 993 -18.23 45.12 -16.06
CA GLU A 993 -19.51 45.42 -15.42
C GLU A 993 -20.47 44.23 -15.49
N GLY A 994 -20.76 43.65 -14.33
CA GLY A 994 -21.87 42.71 -14.16
C GLY A 994 -23.19 43.48 -14.20
N GLY A 995 -23.74 43.70 -15.40
CA GLY A 995 -25.03 44.32 -15.63
C GLY A 995 -25.92 43.43 -16.50
N GLY A 996 -27.10 43.07 -16.00
CA GLY A 996 -28.06 42.21 -16.72
C GLY A 996 -28.80 42.94 -17.84
N ALA A 997 -28.08 43.28 -18.92
CA ALA A 997 -28.63 43.76 -20.18
C ALA A 997 -27.71 43.29 -21.33
N ALA A 998 -28.25 43.20 -22.55
CA ALA A 998 -27.44 42.90 -23.72
C ALA A 998 -26.50 44.08 -24.03
N GLY A 999 -25.25 43.99 -23.57
CA GLY A 999 -24.16 44.81 -24.09
C GLY A 999 -24.03 44.60 -25.60
N GLN A 1000 -23.65 45.64 -26.34
CA GLN A 1000 -23.86 45.73 -27.79
C GLN A 1000 -23.05 44.71 -28.63
N ASP A 1001 -22.14 43.94 -27.99
CA ASP A 1001 -21.39 42.83 -28.57
C ASP A 1001 -22.06 41.44 -28.42
N GLY A 1002 -23.16 41.32 -27.65
CA GLY A 1002 -23.88 40.04 -27.47
C GLY A 1002 -23.17 38.96 -26.63
N ALA A 1003 -22.10 39.31 -25.91
CA ALA A 1003 -21.33 38.38 -25.08
C ALA A 1003 -22.00 38.06 -23.72
N LEU A 1004 -21.94 36.79 -23.30
CA LEU A 1004 -22.35 36.30 -21.99
C LEU A 1004 -21.12 35.95 -21.15
N TYR A 1005 -21.12 36.33 -19.88
CA TYR A 1005 -20.05 35.97 -18.94
C TYR A 1005 -20.50 34.84 -18.03
N VAL A 1006 -19.68 33.79 -17.91
CA VAL A 1006 -19.93 32.62 -17.08
C VAL A 1006 -18.75 32.36 -16.15
N ASP A 1007 -19.02 31.86 -14.95
CA ASP A 1007 -18.00 31.44 -13.97
C ASP A 1007 -17.81 29.92 -13.95
N ASN A 1008 -18.48 29.19 -14.85
CA ASN A 1008 -18.41 27.74 -15.02
C ASN A 1008 -17.89 27.30 -16.40
N ALA A 1009 -17.12 28.17 -17.07
CA ALA A 1009 -16.61 28.00 -18.43
C ALA A 1009 -15.89 26.65 -18.66
N GLY A 1010 -15.19 26.17 -17.63
CA GLY A 1010 -14.37 24.98 -17.74
C GLY A 1010 -15.16 23.66 -17.87
N LEU A 1011 -16.50 23.70 -17.65
CA LEU A 1011 -17.42 22.57 -17.84
C LEU A 1011 -17.26 21.84 -19.19
N VAL A 1012 -16.75 22.55 -20.22
CA VAL A 1012 -16.37 21.98 -21.52
C VAL A 1012 -15.42 20.78 -21.46
N LEU A 1013 -14.56 20.65 -20.44
CA LEU A 1013 -13.68 19.48 -20.28
C LEU A 1013 -14.46 18.17 -20.09
N ALA A 1014 -15.72 18.23 -19.61
CA ALA A 1014 -16.60 17.09 -19.49
C ALA A 1014 -17.26 16.68 -20.82
N GLY A 1015 -17.11 17.47 -21.89
CA GLY A 1015 -17.75 17.28 -23.20
C GLY A 1015 -17.75 15.83 -23.70
N PRO A 1016 -16.58 15.18 -23.90
CA PRO A 1016 -16.53 13.79 -24.38
C PRO A 1016 -17.26 12.75 -23.51
N PHE A 1017 -17.57 13.06 -22.25
CA PHE A 1017 -18.25 12.18 -21.31
C PHE A 1017 -19.78 12.41 -21.28
N LEU A 1018 -20.28 13.58 -21.72
CA LEU A 1018 -21.71 13.89 -21.74
C LEU A 1018 -22.54 12.88 -22.56
N PRO A 1019 -22.07 12.38 -23.72
CA PRO A 1019 -22.77 11.33 -24.47
C PRO A 1019 -22.91 10.01 -23.70
N HIS A 1020 -22.08 9.73 -22.69
CA HIS A 1020 -22.25 8.56 -21.83
C HIS A 1020 -23.16 8.89 -20.63
N LEU A 1021 -22.98 10.05 -19.99
CA LEU A 1021 -23.83 10.52 -18.89
C LEU A 1021 -25.31 10.50 -19.25
N PHE A 1022 -25.67 11.16 -20.36
CA PHE A 1022 -27.08 11.33 -20.74
C PHE A 1022 -27.72 10.03 -21.25
N ARG A 1023 -26.93 9.05 -21.74
CA ARG A 1023 -27.45 7.69 -22.02
C ARG A 1023 -27.64 6.87 -20.75
N THR A 1024 -26.71 6.95 -19.80
CA THR A 1024 -26.75 6.16 -18.54
C THR A 1024 -27.84 6.67 -17.59
N LEU A 1025 -28.19 7.95 -17.69
CA LEU A 1025 -29.35 8.57 -17.02
C LEU A 1025 -30.60 8.62 -17.90
N ASP A 1026 -30.61 7.95 -19.06
CA ASP A 1026 -31.78 7.82 -19.96
C ASP A 1026 -32.35 9.17 -20.45
N LEU A 1027 -31.61 10.28 -20.34
CA LEU A 1027 -32.08 11.64 -20.64
C LEU A 1027 -32.27 11.93 -22.15
N LEU A 1028 -31.78 11.04 -23.02
CA LEU A 1028 -31.88 11.17 -24.48
C LEU A 1028 -33.03 10.34 -25.07
N GLY A 1029 -33.69 10.90 -26.07
CA GLY A 1029 -34.65 10.22 -26.95
C GLY A 1029 -34.42 10.59 -28.41
N THR A 1030 -35.40 10.28 -29.27
CA THR A 1030 -35.35 10.60 -30.70
C THR A 1030 -36.06 11.93 -30.96
N GLY A 1031 -35.35 12.91 -31.52
CA GLY A 1031 -35.90 14.19 -31.95
C GLY A 1031 -36.75 14.08 -33.22
N SER A 1032 -37.48 15.14 -33.55
CA SER A 1032 -38.35 15.21 -34.73
C SER A 1032 -37.61 15.17 -36.08
N ASP A 1033 -36.28 15.33 -36.08
CA ASP A 1033 -35.38 15.17 -37.23
C ASP A 1033 -34.66 13.80 -37.25
N GLY A 1034 -35.05 12.87 -36.37
CA GLY A 1034 -34.46 11.54 -36.24
C GLY A 1034 -33.12 11.48 -35.51
N LYS A 1035 -32.58 12.62 -35.04
CA LYS A 1035 -31.32 12.66 -34.27
C LYS A 1035 -31.57 12.46 -32.77
N PRO A 1036 -30.53 12.10 -31.98
CA PRO A 1036 -30.64 12.12 -30.52
C PRO A 1036 -30.95 13.53 -30.01
N ALA A 1037 -31.91 13.65 -29.10
CA ALA A 1037 -32.30 14.90 -28.44
C ALA A 1037 -32.61 14.66 -26.96
N LEU A 1038 -32.65 15.69 -26.13
CA LEU A 1038 -33.18 15.57 -24.76
C LEU A 1038 -34.70 15.32 -24.81
N ARG A 1039 -35.20 14.36 -24.01
CA ARG A 1039 -36.57 13.83 -24.16
C ARG A 1039 -37.69 14.87 -23.98
N ASP A 1040 -37.57 15.70 -22.96
CA ASP A 1040 -38.60 16.63 -22.50
C ASP A 1040 -37.97 17.75 -21.63
N VAL A 1041 -38.80 18.67 -21.13
CA VAL A 1041 -38.37 19.82 -20.32
C VAL A 1041 -37.87 19.40 -18.92
N GLU A 1042 -38.35 18.28 -18.37
CA GLU A 1042 -37.90 17.77 -17.07
C GLU A 1042 -36.51 17.13 -17.21
N ALA A 1043 -36.30 16.33 -18.26
CA ALA A 1043 -35.00 15.77 -18.64
C ALA A 1043 -33.98 16.87 -19.02
N ALA A 1044 -34.42 17.94 -19.70
CA ALA A 1044 -33.58 19.09 -20.02
C ALA A 1044 -33.19 19.90 -18.77
N SER A 1045 -34.15 20.15 -17.86
CA SER A 1045 -33.88 20.80 -16.57
C SER A 1045 -32.97 19.95 -15.68
N ARG A 1046 -33.18 18.62 -15.64
CA ARG A 1046 -32.26 17.67 -15.00
C ARG A 1046 -30.87 17.76 -15.59
N ALA A 1047 -30.72 17.67 -16.91
CA ALA A 1047 -29.41 17.75 -17.56
C ALA A 1047 -28.67 19.04 -17.19
N VAL A 1048 -29.32 20.20 -17.28
CA VAL A 1048 -28.70 21.51 -16.96
C VAL A 1048 -28.28 21.61 -15.48
N HIS A 1049 -29.12 21.19 -14.54
CA HIS A 1049 -28.79 21.23 -13.11
C HIS A 1049 -27.82 20.12 -12.69
N LEU A 1050 -27.80 18.96 -13.35
CA LEU A 1050 -26.79 17.92 -13.11
C LEU A 1050 -25.42 18.33 -13.66
N LEU A 1051 -25.37 19.00 -14.82
CA LEU A 1051 -24.15 19.67 -15.28
C LEU A 1051 -23.69 20.73 -14.28
N GLN A 1052 -24.60 21.45 -13.62
CA GLN A 1052 -24.21 22.38 -12.55
C GLN A 1052 -23.73 21.67 -11.29
N TRP A 1053 -24.34 20.53 -10.93
CA TRP A 1053 -23.87 19.72 -9.81
C TRP A 1053 -22.44 19.20 -10.04
N LEU A 1054 -22.05 18.88 -11.28
CA LEU A 1054 -20.65 18.60 -11.62
C LEU A 1054 -19.72 19.80 -11.35
N VAL A 1055 -20.22 21.04 -11.38
CA VAL A 1055 -19.46 22.29 -11.18
C VAL A 1055 -19.36 22.72 -9.72
N ASP A 1056 -20.41 22.65 -8.90
CA ASP A 1056 -20.42 23.26 -7.56
C ASP A 1056 -21.22 22.50 -6.48
N GLU A 1057 -21.65 21.27 -6.77
CA GLU A 1057 -22.56 20.46 -5.94
C GLU A 1057 -23.95 21.09 -5.68
N GLN A 1058 -24.32 22.16 -6.37
CA GLN A 1058 -25.63 22.81 -6.29
C GLN A 1058 -26.54 22.39 -7.46
N THR A 1059 -27.85 22.49 -7.26
CA THR A 1059 -28.92 22.17 -8.24
C THR A 1059 -30.07 23.16 -8.13
N ALA A 1060 -29.73 24.38 -7.73
CA ALA A 1060 -30.64 25.49 -7.45
C ALA A 1060 -29.87 26.80 -7.67
N ARG A 1061 -29.28 26.94 -8.86
CA ARG A 1061 -28.44 28.09 -9.23
C ARG A 1061 -29.25 29.09 -10.05
N PRO A 1062 -29.08 30.42 -9.84
CA PRO A 1062 -29.75 31.43 -10.66
C PRO A 1062 -29.49 31.18 -12.15
N GLU A 1063 -30.54 31.29 -12.97
CA GLU A 1063 -30.54 30.92 -14.39
C GLU A 1063 -29.46 31.62 -15.23
N GLN A 1064 -29.10 32.84 -14.84
CA GLN A 1064 -28.01 33.63 -15.42
C GLN A 1064 -26.66 32.89 -15.37
N GLY A 1065 -26.43 32.06 -14.34
CA GLY A 1065 -25.22 31.24 -14.17
C GLY A 1065 -25.29 29.84 -14.80
N LEU A 1066 -26.27 29.58 -15.69
CA LEU A 1066 -26.49 28.29 -16.36
C LEU A 1066 -26.39 28.37 -17.90
N ALA A 1067 -25.96 29.51 -18.45
CA ALA A 1067 -25.92 29.75 -19.90
C ALA A 1067 -25.09 28.71 -20.68
N LEU A 1068 -23.89 28.34 -20.19
CA LEU A 1068 -23.05 27.32 -20.82
C LEU A 1068 -23.67 25.92 -20.71
N ASN A 1069 -24.28 25.59 -19.58
CA ASN A 1069 -24.95 24.31 -19.35
C ASN A 1069 -26.07 24.11 -20.38
N LYS A 1070 -26.87 25.16 -20.64
CA LYS A 1070 -27.89 25.18 -21.69
C LYS A 1070 -27.29 24.91 -23.07
N VAL A 1071 -26.21 25.61 -23.45
CA VAL A 1071 -25.52 25.41 -24.73
C VAL A 1071 -24.98 23.98 -24.88
N LEU A 1072 -24.36 23.41 -23.84
CA LEU A 1072 -23.88 22.02 -23.85
C LEU A 1072 -25.02 21.00 -23.97
N CYS A 1073 -26.18 21.29 -23.38
CA CYS A 1073 -27.43 20.56 -23.56
C CYS A 1073 -28.12 20.82 -24.92
N GLY A 1074 -27.57 21.66 -25.81
CA GLY A 1074 -28.16 22.00 -27.11
C GLY A 1074 -29.32 23.01 -27.05
N LEU A 1075 -29.55 23.61 -25.89
CA LEU A 1075 -30.58 24.61 -25.62
C LEU A 1075 -30.05 26.02 -25.90
N ASP A 1076 -30.96 26.96 -26.19
CA ASP A 1076 -30.64 28.39 -26.22
C ASP A 1076 -30.45 28.92 -24.78
N PRO A 1077 -29.49 29.83 -24.51
CA PRO A 1077 -29.34 30.45 -23.18
C PRO A 1077 -30.63 31.08 -22.62
N ALA A 1078 -31.54 31.55 -23.46
CA ALA A 1078 -32.83 32.12 -23.06
C ALA A 1078 -33.97 31.09 -22.91
N ALA A 1079 -33.73 29.80 -23.17
CA ALA A 1079 -34.76 28.76 -23.03
C ALA A 1079 -35.06 28.48 -21.55
N ALA A 1080 -36.33 28.59 -21.14
CA ALA A 1080 -36.76 28.38 -19.77
C ALA A 1080 -36.53 26.94 -19.28
N ILE A 1081 -36.17 26.80 -18.00
CA ILE A 1081 -35.93 25.55 -17.28
C ILE A 1081 -36.46 25.66 -15.85
N GLU A 1082 -36.65 24.53 -15.17
CA GLU A 1082 -37.06 24.55 -13.75
C GLU A 1082 -36.01 25.24 -12.85
N PRO A 1083 -36.41 26.01 -11.81
CA PRO A 1083 -35.47 26.73 -10.95
C PRO A 1083 -34.51 25.83 -10.16
N SER A 1084 -34.90 24.59 -9.91
CA SER A 1084 -34.08 23.59 -9.19
C SER A 1084 -34.59 22.17 -9.43
N ILE A 1085 -33.73 21.17 -9.23
CA ILE A 1085 -34.15 19.75 -9.18
C ILE A 1085 -33.96 19.14 -7.79
N THR A 1086 -34.88 18.24 -7.42
CA THR A 1086 -34.69 17.28 -6.32
C THR A 1086 -33.90 16.10 -6.86
N ARG A 1087 -32.76 15.77 -6.22
CA ARG A 1087 -31.79 14.79 -6.70
C ARG A 1087 -32.12 13.39 -6.21
N THR A 1088 -31.90 12.39 -7.06
CA THR A 1088 -31.87 10.98 -6.69
C THR A 1088 -30.45 10.51 -6.35
N GLU A 1089 -30.33 9.43 -5.57
CA GLU A 1089 -29.03 8.80 -5.29
C GLU A 1089 -28.39 8.21 -6.57
N GLN A 1090 -29.19 7.82 -7.56
CA GLN A 1090 -28.72 7.33 -8.86
C GLN A 1090 -28.06 8.44 -9.69
N GLU A 1091 -28.69 9.61 -9.81
CA GLU A 1091 -28.10 10.75 -10.52
C GLU A 1091 -26.79 11.21 -9.87
N LEU A 1092 -26.75 11.26 -8.54
CA LEU A 1092 -25.53 11.55 -7.77
C LEU A 1092 -24.47 10.47 -7.96
N GLY A 1093 -24.85 9.20 -8.00
CA GLY A 1093 -23.96 8.07 -8.23
C GLY A 1093 -23.32 8.10 -9.62
N VAL A 1094 -24.12 8.30 -10.69
CA VAL A 1094 -23.61 8.37 -12.07
C VAL A 1094 -22.83 9.66 -12.31
N GLY A 1095 -23.25 10.79 -11.73
CA GLY A 1095 -22.49 12.05 -11.77
C GLY A 1095 -21.13 11.91 -11.08
N ALA A 1096 -21.12 11.30 -9.88
CA ALA A 1096 -19.88 10.95 -9.19
C ALA A 1096 -19.04 9.93 -9.97
N GLN A 1097 -19.66 9.02 -10.74
CA GLN A 1097 -18.95 8.08 -11.63
C GLN A 1097 -18.37 8.73 -12.89
N LEU A 1098 -18.99 9.78 -13.44
CA LEU A 1098 -18.41 10.56 -14.54
C LEU A 1098 -17.21 11.37 -14.04
N LEU A 1099 -17.34 12.03 -12.88
CA LEU A 1099 -16.18 12.55 -12.18
C LEU A 1099 -15.21 11.39 -11.92
N ALA A 1100 -15.67 10.19 -11.55
CA ALA A 1100 -14.85 8.98 -11.44
C ALA A 1100 -14.37 8.33 -12.77
N ALA A 1101 -14.47 9.02 -13.91
CA ALA A 1101 -13.83 8.64 -15.17
C ALA A 1101 -12.89 9.74 -15.70
N MET A 1102 -13.28 11.01 -15.57
CA MET A 1102 -12.51 12.20 -16.01
C MET A 1102 -11.12 12.35 -15.38
N LEU A 1103 -10.79 11.54 -14.37
CA LEU A 1103 -9.56 11.65 -13.58
C LEU A 1103 -8.73 10.35 -13.64
N ALA A 1104 -9.27 9.29 -14.27
CA ALA A 1104 -8.65 8.00 -14.57
C ALA A 1104 -7.91 8.14 -15.90
N ASN A 1105 -8.71 8.43 -16.94
CA ASN A 1105 -8.29 8.56 -18.34
C ASN A 1105 -7.25 9.67 -18.49
N TRP A 1106 -7.46 10.76 -17.77
CA TRP A 1106 -6.46 11.79 -17.55
C TRP A 1106 -5.55 11.23 -16.41
N THR A 1107 -4.58 10.39 -16.75
CA THR A 1107 -3.87 9.48 -15.81
C THR A 1107 -3.02 10.17 -14.73
N ILE A 1108 -2.61 11.38 -15.05
CA ILE A 1108 -1.39 12.00 -14.52
C ILE A 1108 -1.73 12.71 -13.12
N LEU A 1109 -2.94 13.31 -12.86
CA LEU A 1109 -3.47 14.08 -11.65
C LEU A 1109 -4.33 13.25 -10.71
N SER A 1110 -4.47 11.97 -11.02
CA SER A 1110 -5.53 11.05 -10.64
C SER A 1110 -5.75 10.87 -9.13
N LYS A 1111 -5.00 11.59 -8.28
CA LYS A 1111 -4.84 11.37 -6.84
C LYS A 1111 -5.28 12.57 -5.98
N ASN A 1112 -6.52 13.07 -6.08
CA ASN A 1112 -6.99 14.27 -5.32
C ASN A 1112 -8.28 14.15 -4.47
N SER A 1113 -9.48 14.65 -4.87
CA SER A 1113 -10.81 14.67 -4.14
C SER A 1113 -12.08 14.92 -5.06
N PRO A 1114 -13.30 15.37 -4.63
CA PRO A 1114 -14.27 16.27 -5.40
C PRO A 1114 -14.57 17.83 -5.10
N ALA A 1115 -13.71 18.83 -5.44
CA ALA A 1115 -13.90 20.28 -5.81
C ALA A 1115 -12.57 21.07 -6.16
N ALA A 1116 -12.22 21.35 -7.43
CA ALA A 1116 -10.89 21.01 -8.00
C ALA A 1116 -10.84 21.05 -9.51
N LEU A 1117 -11.03 19.90 -10.19
CA LEU A 1117 -11.73 19.91 -11.47
C LEU A 1117 -12.76 21.04 -11.43
N ARG A 1118 -13.56 21.22 -10.36
CA ARG A 1118 -14.25 22.48 -9.97
C ARG A 1118 -13.43 23.82 -10.04
N GLU A 1119 -12.82 24.43 -9.00
CA GLU A 1119 -12.20 25.80 -9.16
C GLU A 1119 -11.09 25.87 -10.21
N GLY A 1120 -10.29 24.81 -10.30
CA GLY A 1120 -9.18 24.76 -11.23
C GLY A 1120 -9.60 24.61 -12.70
N PHE A 1121 -10.76 24.01 -13.00
CA PHE A 1121 -11.07 23.53 -14.37
C PHE A 1121 -12.55 23.48 -14.79
N LEU A 1122 -13.54 23.74 -13.92
CA LEU A 1122 -14.96 23.74 -14.26
C LEU A 1122 -15.57 25.08 -13.84
N GLN A 1123 -15.41 25.47 -12.56
CA GLN A 1123 -15.63 26.82 -12.05
C GLN A 1123 -14.51 27.78 -12.55
N ARG A 1124 -14.51 28.04 -13.86
CA ARG A 1124 -13.61 28.99 -14.53
C ARG A 1124 -14.40 30.16 -15.08
N GLU A 1125 -13.91 31.37 -14.84
CA GLU A 1125 -14.41 32.55 -15.54
C GLU A 1125 -14.13 32.44 -17.04
N GLY A 1126 -15.10 32.83 -17.86
CA GLY A 1126 -14.99 32.84 -19.31
C GLY A 1126 -16.06 33.69 -19.99
N ARG A 1127 -15.77 34.10 -21.22
CA ARG A 1127 -16.62 34.91 -22.10
C ARG A 1127 -17.17 34.00 -23.20
N LEU A 1128 -18.47 33.76 -23.19
CA LEU A 1128 -19.23 32.96 -24.16
C LEU A 1128 -19.87 33.91 -25.17
N GLU A 1129 -19.54 33.74 -26.44
CA GLU A 1129 -20.00 34.60 -27.54
C GLU A 1129 -20.56 33.79 -28.69
N ARG A 1130 -21.36 34.42 -29.54
CA ARG A 1130 -21.84 33.83 -30.78
C ARG A 1130 -21.09 34.45 -31.95
N ARG A 1131 -20.30 33.65 -32.67
CA ARG A 1131 -19.48 34.08 -33.81
C ARG A 1131 -19.66 33.07 -34.95
N ASP A 1132 -19.72 33.55 -36.19
CA ASP A 1132 -19.72 32.72 -37.41
C ASP A 1132 -20.74 31.57 -37.42
N GLY A 1133 -21.89 31.79 -36.76
CA GLY A 1133 -22.97 30.81 -36.60
C GLY A 1133 -22.83 29.86 -35.40
N GLY A 1134 -21.61 29.68 -34.86
CA GLY A 1134 -21.30 28.83 -33.71
C GLY A 1134 -21.24 29.58 -32.37
N TRP A 1135 -20.95 28.83 -31.31
CA TRP A 1135 -20.60 29.39 -29.99
C TRP A 1135 -19.09 29.36 -29.80
N HIS A 1136 -18.51 30.44 -29.30
CA HIS A 1136 -17.11 30.56 -28.95
C HIS A 1136 -16.98 30.88 -27.46
N LEU A 1137 -16.28 30.01 -26.73
CA LEU A 1137 -15.99 30.21 -25.32
C LEU A 1137 -14.51 30.53 -25.15
N THR A 1138 -14.21 31.73 -24.65
CA THR A 1138 -12.86 32.11 -24.22
C THR A 1138 -12.75 31.91 -22.72
N VAL A 1139 -11.95 30.96 -22.26
CA VAL A 1139 -11.69 30.70 -20.84
C VAL A 1139 -10.59 31.65 -20.35
N GLN A 1140 -10.72 32.19 -19.14
CA GLN A 1140 -9.70 33.03 -18.52
C GLN A 1140 -8.49 32.18 -18.11
N ARG A 1141 -7.34 32.34 -18.77
CA ARG A 1141 -6.07 31.74 -18.30
C ARG A 1141 -5.68 32.20 -16.90
N LYS A 1142 -5.23 31.23 -16.10
CA LYS A 1142 -4.54 31.37 -14.82
C LYS A 1142 -3.20 30.64 -14.93
N THR A 1143 -2.36 30.85 -13.93
CA THR A 1143 -1.14 30.12 -13.50
C THR A 1143 -1.32 28.60 -13.31
N LEU A 1144 -2.44 28.06 -13.79
CA LEU A 1144 -2.92 26.71 -13.68
C LEU A 1144 -2.96 26.03 -15.07
N ASP A 1145 -2.91 26.75 -16.20
CA ASP A 1145 -3.51 26.25 -17.46
C ASP A 1145 -2.64 25.51 -18.49
N VAL A 1146 -1.30 25.56 -18.50
CA VAL A 1146 -0.42 24.66 -19.34
C VAL A 1146 -0.66 23.16 -19.08
N LEU A 1147 -1.42 22.92 -18.04
CA LEU A 1147 -1.69 21.67 -17.39
C LEU A 1147 -2.99 21.06 -17.97
N VAL A 1148 -3.77 21.89 -18.67
CA VAL A 1148 -4.85 21.49 -19.58
C VAL A 1148 -4.28 21.08 -20.95
N ASP A 1149 -3.10 21.56 -21.36
CA ASP A 1149 -2.42 21.15 -22.61
C ASP A 1149 -2.13 19.63 -22.69
N GLN A 1150 -2.15 18.95 -21.54
CA GLN A 1150 -1.94 17.51 -21.41
C GLN A 1150 -3.25 16.76 -21.05
N VAL A 1151 -4.42 17.26 -21.47
CA VAL A 1151 -5.66 16.46 -21.58
C VAL A 1151 -5.51 15.45 -22.74
N PRO A 1152 -5.64 14.12 -22.52
CA PRO A 1152 -5.50 13.11 -23.57
C PRO A 1152 -6.78 12.93 -24.41
N TRP A 1153 -7.59 13.98 -24.52
CA TRP A 1153 -8.80 14.04 -25.35
C TRP A 1153 -9.07 15.48 -25.80
N GLY A 1154 -9.72 15.64 -26.95
CA GLY A 1154 -10.13 16.95 -27.46
C GLY A 1154 -11.27 17.57 -26.63
N PHE A 1155 -11.14 18.86 -26.35
CA PHE A 1155 -12.20 19.71 -25.78
C PHE A 1155 -12.29 21.09 -26.47
N SER A 1156 -11.31 21.44 -27.33
CA SER A 1156 -11.22 22.71 -28.06
C SER A 1156 -12.34 22.89 -29.09
N MET A 1157 -12.98 21.81 -29.52
CA MET A 1157 -14.20 21.83 -30.33
C MET A 1157 -15.15 20.74 -29.82
N ILE A 1158 -16.36 21.12 -29.46
CA ILE A 1158 -17.40 20.23 -28.93
C ILE A 1158 -18.61 20.33 -29.84
N PHE A 1159 -19.00 19.19 -30.42
CA PHE A 1159 -20.23 19.06 -31.18
C PHE A 1159 -20.85 17.68 -30.91
N HIS A 1160 -21.99 17.67 -30.21
CA HIS A 1160 -22.72 16.46 -29.86
C HIS A 1160 -23.95 16.27 -30.75
N PRO A 1161 -24.47 15.03 -30.92
CA PRO A 1161 -25.59 14.76 -31.84
C PRO A 1161 -26.90 15.52 -31.56
N TRP A 1162 -27.09 16.02 -30.33
CA TRP A 1162 -28.23 16.84 -29.91
C TRP A 1162 -27.99 18.36 -29.99
N GLN A 1163 -26.78 18.80 -30.32
CA GLN A 1163 -26.43 20.22 -30.42
C GLN A 1163 -26.71 20.74 -31.84
N ARG A 1164 -27.22 21.97 -31.93
CA ARG A 1164 -27.53 22.62 -33.22
C ARG A 1164 -26.33 23.32 -33.86
N THR A 1165 -25.29 23.59 -33.08
CA THR A 1165 -24.12 24.40 -33.42
C THR A 1165 -22.94 23.88 -32.61
N ALA A 1166 -21.72 23.93 -33.16
CA ALA A 1166 -20.51 23.58 -32.42
C ALA A 1166 -20.19 24.66 -31.37
N LEU A 1167 -19.52 24.22 -30.29
CA LEU A 1167 -18.90 25.06 -29.27
C LEU A 1167 -17.38 24.97 -29.43
N THR A 1168 -16.78 26.06 -29.89
CA THR A 1168 -15.32 26.22 -30.00
C THR A 1168 -14.78 26.80 -28.71
N THR A 1169 -13.84 26.13 -28.07
CA THR A 1169 -13.22 26.56 -26.80
C THR A 1169 -11.80 27.06 -27.06
N THR A 1170 -11.56 28.35 -26.80
CA THR A 1170 -10.21 28.90 -26.64
C THR A 1170 -9.87 28.93 -25.16
N TRP A 1171 -8.82 28.22 -24.76
CA TRP A 1171 -8.36 28.09 -23.37
C TRP A 1171 -7.02 28.76 -23.19
#